data_AF-A0A561XN83-F1
#
_entry.id   AF-A0A561XN83-F1
#
_cell.length_a   1.000
_cell.length_b   1.000
_cell.length_c   1.000
_cell.angle_alpha   90.00
_cell.angle_beta   90.00
_cell.angle_gamma   90.00
#
_symmetry.space_group_name_H-M   'P 1'
#
loop_
_entity.id
_entity.type
_entity.pdbx_description
1 polymer ?
#
loop_
_entity_poly.entity_id
_entity_poly.type
_entity_poly.pdbx_seq_one_letter_code
_entity_poly.pdbx_strand_id
1 'polypeptide(L)'
;MKRLIPVLLLKNGLIVRSQLFSIHQSIGNPMHTVRRLSNWNVDELILLDISTEDRHDLRRDDLQVQYQGTTLLGLLPEIAKLCFMPLAVGGGIRDIEAMRERFAAGADKCVINSEAVRNPALLTEASRAFGAQAVVVSIDVLRHRDGRLEVMIDGGRTPTGLDPLAWARECEQRGAGEIVLNSVDRDGAGTGYDLALVQAVTTSVSIPVIACGGVGTYADFVPALNEAGASAAAAANIFNFYELAYPHAKKTCIDAGVAMRPVQLANKWFTREPQYDFQIEKAKLEMRMSHARQGLFAAAQDPRERKMRWCTQCLYPSLSATPMEYDAKGLCTGCQMAQMKTDFGASEWQRRGTILRGIFEQARSSDGTRHDCVIGVSGGKDSYFQTHYVKNVLGYKPLLVTYYGNNYTPEGEYNLRRMAEVFDVDHIIYKPSVTLLKKLNRLGFQIMGDMNWHGHMGIATLPMKIAALHKIPLVVWGEHGYADLCGQFSMNDFVEWSYRNRLEHFGRGYEWNYMVGFEDITAADMVPYQYPSDQELFDLNLKGIYLSNYVPWDGNANSKLASELYGFEAGNTPFERTYRRASNLDDMHENGAHDYMKYVKFGYGRCTDHASKDIRSGVLSRAEGIALARHHDPVKPFDVQRWLNYVGMDETTFDAIADTFRDPRVWWFDGGWRRHELSD
;
A
#
# COMPACT_ATOMS: atom_id res chain seq x y z
N MET A 1 -11.45 -17.61 25.59
CA MET A 1 -10.27 -17.61 24.70
C MET A 1 -10.01 -16.19 24.25
N LYS A 2 -8.76 -15.72 24.22
CA LYS A 2 -8.42 -14.33 23.85
C LYS A 2 -8.45 -14.15 22.32
N ARG A 3 -8.66 -12.90 21.85
CA ARG A 3 -8.69 -12.55 20.41
C ARG A 3 -7.62 -11.50 20.06
N LEU A 4 -7.15 -11.54 18.82
CA LEU A 4 -6.34 -10.50 18.20
C LEU A 4 -7.15 -9.87 17.05
N ILE A 5 -7.25 -8.54 17.03
CA ILE A 5 -8.23 -7.82 16.19
C ILE A 5 -7.54 -6.73 15.35
N PRO A 6 -7.44 -6.89 14.03
CA PRO A 6 -7.08 -5.80 13.14
C PRO A 6 -8.13 -4.69 13.14
N VAL A 7 -7.68 -3.45 13.14
CA VAL A 7 -8.50 -2.26 12.96
C VAL A 7 -8.18 -1.63 11.61
N LEU A 8 -9.19 -1.48 10.75
CA LEU A 8 -9.07 -0.75 9.48
C LEU A 8 -9.76 0.60 9.61
N LEU A 9 -8.98 1.66 9.43
CA LEU A 9 -9.48 3.03 9.38
C LEU A 9 -9.72 3.40 7.92
N LEU A 10 -10.96 3.80 7.59
CA LEU A 10 -11.31 4.29 6.27
C LEU A 10 -11.45 5.81 6.27
N LYS A 11 -10.83 6.46 5.30
CA LYS A 11 -11.06 7.87 4.97
C LYS A 11 -11.37 7.98 3.50
N ASN A 12 -12.53 8.50 3.18
CA ASN A 12 -13.09 8.63 1.83
C ASN A 12 -13.03 7.29 1.05
N GLY A 13 -13.30 6.18 1.75
CA GLY A 13 -13.32 4.82 1.17
C GLY A 13 -11.95 4.17 0.95
N LEU A 14 -10.87 4.80 1.38
CA LEU A 14 -9.51 4.25 1.32
C LEU A 14 -8.98 3.96 2.73
N ILE A 15 -8.16 2.92 2.87
CA ILE A 15 -7.49 2.65 4.14
C ILE A 15 -6.49 3.77 4.41
N VAL A 16 -6.48 4.26 5.65
CA VAL A 16 -5.47 5.19 6.14
C VAL A 16 -4.70 4.65 7.33
N ARG A 17 -3.40 4.96 7.36
CA ARG A 17 -2.60 4.97 8.59
C ARG A 17 -3.02 6.16 9.44
N SER A 18 -3.15 5.98 10.75
CA SER A 18 -3.35 7.07 11.74
C SER A 18 -2.13 7.24 12.62
N GLN A 19 -1.84 8.47 13.03
CA GLN A 19 -0.94 8.77 14.13
C GLN A 19 -1.51 9.93 14.94
N LEU A 20 -1.69 9.70 16.25
CA LEU A 20 -2.22 10.68 17.21
C LEU A 20 -3.51 11.35 16.72
N PHE A 21 -4.38 10.61 16.01
CA PHE A 21 -5.68 11.08 15.48
C PHE A 21 -5.62 12.29 14.53
N SER A 22 -4.42 12.71 14.09
CA SER A 22 -4.20 13.96 13.36
C SER A 22 -3.54 13.75 12.02
N ILE A 23 -2.59 12.82 11.94
CA ILE A 23 -1.88 12.51 10.71
C ILE A 23 -2.50 11.27 10.08
N HIS A 24 -3.03 11.44 8.87
CA HIS A 24 -3.63 10.36 8.09
C HIS A 24 -2.94 10.22 6.73
N GLN A 25 -2.49 9.02 6.39
CA GLN A 25 -1.85 8.73 5.11
C GLN A 25 -2.62 7.60 4.41
N SER A 26 -3.07 7.83 3.18
CA SER A 26 -3.76 6.80 2.42
C SER A 26 -2.80 5.70 2.03
N ILE A 27 -3.11 4.47 2.44
CA ILE A 27 -2.20 3.33 2.29
C ILE A 27 -2.76 2.26 1.36
N GLY A 28 -4.01 2.36 0.91
CA GLY A 28 -4.56 1.54 -0.18
C GLY A 28 -6.03 1.16 0.01
N ASN A 29 -6.44 0.01 -0.54
CA ASN A 29 -7.85 -0.36 -0.69
C ASN A 29 -8.32 -1.39 0.39
N PRO A 30 -9.53 -1.24 0.96
CA PRO A 30 -10.10 -2.19 1.92
C PRO A 30 -10.25 -3.61 1.39
N MET A 31 -10.63 -3.82 0.13
CA MET A 31 -11.00 -5.11 -0.43
C MET A 31 -9.85 -6.13 -0.37
N HIS A 32 -8.66 -5.77 -0.86
CA HIS A 32 -7.51 -6.67 -0.82
C HIS A 32 -7.05 -6.95 0.61
N THR A 33 -7.13 -5.94 1.49
CA THR A 33 -6.75 -6.09 2.89
C THR A 33 -7.72 -7.01 3.63
N VAL A 34 -9.03 -6.80 3.50
CA VAL A 34 -10.06 -7.67 4.10
C VAL A 34 -9.90 -9.11 3.59
N ARG A 35 -9.68 -9.29 2.28
CA ARG A 35 -9.45 -10.61 1.68
C ARG A 35 -8.24 -11.32 2.31
N ARG A 36 -7.13 -10.60 2.47
CA ARG A 36 -5.91 -11.09 3.14
C ARG A 36 -6.18 -11.48 4.59
N LEU A 37 -6.83 -10.61 5.36
CA LEU A 37 -7.19 -10.88 6.75
C LEU A 37 -8.11 -12.10 6.89
N SER A 38 -9.04 -12.30 5.95
CA SER A 38 -9.90 -13.47 5.92
C SER A 38 -9.13 -14.75 5.58
N ASN A 39 -8.17 -14.70 4.66
CA ASN A 39 -7.28 -15.85 4.40
C ASN A 39 -6.46 -16.24 5.61
N TRP A 40 -6.04 -15.28 6.42
CA TRP A 40 -5.28 -15.53 7.65
C TRP A 40 -6.13 -15.94 8.85
N ASN A 41 -7.42 -16.22 8.63
CA ASN A 41 -8.38 -16.61 9.66
C ASN A 41 -8.30 -15.73 10.91
N VAL A 42 -8.35 -14.41 10.68
CA VAL A 42 -8.37 -13.40 11.74
C VAL A 42 -9.54 -13.64 12.71
N ASP A 43 -9.37 -13.28 13.98
CA ASP A 43 -10.38 -13.49 15.04
C ASP A 43 -11.62 -12.63 14.88
N GLU A 44 -11.43 -11.38 14.50
CA GLU A 44 -12.48 -10.37 14.32
C GLU A 44 -11.86 -9.18 13.58
N LEU A 45 -12.67 -8.41 12.87
CA LEU A 45 -12.27 -7.19 12.18
C LEU A 45 -13.06 -6.00 12.71
N ILE A 46 -12.37 -4.92 13.08
CA ILE A 46 -13.00 -3.62 13.34
C ILE A 46 -12.76 -2.71 12.14
N LEU A 47 -13.82 -2.17 11.56
CA LEU A 47 -13.80 -1.20 10.47
C LEU A 47 -14.37 0.13 10.97
N LEU A 48 -13.56 1.20 10.96
CA LEU A 48 -14.00 2.53 11.39
C LEU A 48 -13.93 3.50 10.21
N ASP A 49 -15.08 4.05 9.80
CA ASP A 49 -15.11 5.16 8.86
C ASP A 49 -14.87 6.49 9.59
N ILE A 50 -13.74 7.11 9.32
CA ILE A 50 -13.32 8.39 9.88
C ILE A 50 -13.47 9.55 8.88
N SER A 51 -14.17 9.31 7.77
CA SER A 51 -14.44 10.32 6.76
C SER A 51 -15.21 11.50 7.36
N THR A 52 -14.75 12.71 7.06
CA THR A 52 -15.51 13.94 7.35
C THR A 52 -16.47 14.29 6.23
N GLU A 53 -16.22 13.77 5.03
CA GLU A 53 -17.07 13.92 3.85
C GLU A 53 -17.95 12.68 3.71
N ASP A 54 -19.21 12.86 3.32
CA ASP A 54 -20.14 11.76 3.02
C ASP A 54 -19.95 11.23 1.59
N ARG A 55 -18.69 11.18 1.14
CA ARG A 55 -18.30 10.73 -0.19
C ARG A 55 -16.99 9.97 -0.16
N HIS A 56 -17.05 8.76 -0.70
CA HIS A 56 -15.94 7.85 -0.93
C HIS A 56 -15.53 7.90 -2.40
N ASP A 57 -14.23 7.89 -2.63
CA ASP A 57 -13.64 7.91 -3.96
C ASP A 57 -12.35 7.08 -3.96
N LEU A 58 -12.32 6.04 -4.80
CA LEU A 58 -11.13 5.21 -5.03
C LEU A 58 -9.97 5.98 -5.65
N ARG A 59 -10.23 7.16 -6.22
CA ARG A 59 -9.29 8.02 -6.96
C ARG A 59 -8.69 7.37 -8.20
N ARG A 60 -9.07 6.13 -8.51
CA ARG A 60 -8.57 5.33 -9.63
C ARG A 60 -9.65 4.41 -10.17
N ASP A 61 -9.77 4.42 -11.49
CA ASP A 61 -10.76 3.65 -12.23
C ASP A 61 -10.09 2.53 -13.04
N ASP A 62 -8.76 2.49 -13.04
CA ASP A 62 -7.91 1.48 -13.71
C ASP A 62 -7.47 0.35 -12.76
N LEU A 63 -8.09 0.26 -11.58
CA LEU A 63 -7.95 -0.87 -10.66
C LEU A 63 -9.06 -1.89 -10.91
N GLN A 64 -8.79 -3.17 -10.65
CA GLN A 64 -9.82 -4.23 -10.75
C GLN A 64 -10.93 -4.12 -9.69
N VAL A 65 -10.75 -3.26 -8.68
CA VAL A 65 -11.73 -3.03 -7.61
C VAL A 65 -12.63 -1.86 -7.96
N GLN A 66 -13.95 -2.05 -7.81
CA GLN A 66 -14.96 -1.02 -7.98
C GLN A 66 -15.93 -1.01 -6.79
N TYR A 67 -16.46 0.16 -6.45
CA TYR A 67 -17.47 0.32 -5.41
C TYR A 67 -18.85 0.50 -6.04
N GLN A 68 -19.88 -0.08 -5.42
CA GLN A 68 -21.27 0.06 -5.89
C GLN A 68 -21.90 1.41 -5.51
N GLY A 69 -21.28 2.15 -4.59
CA GLY A 69 -21.74 3.45 -4.15
C GLY A 69 -20.60 4.35 -3.69
N THR A 70 -20.96 5.56 -3.28
CA THR A 70 -20.01 6.59 -2.83
C THR A 70 -20.07 6.83 -1.32
N THR A 71 -20.70 5.95 -0.55
CA THR A 71 -20.76 6.06 0.91
C THR A 71 -20.32 4.74 1.54
N LEU A 72 -20.11 4.74 2.86
CA LEU A 72 -19.80 3.51 3.61
C LEU A 72 -20.83 2.41 3.36
N LEU A 73 -22.13 2.75 3.30
CA LEU A 73 -23.20 1.79 3.07
C LEU A 73 -23.15 1.16 1.67
N GLY A 74 -22.61 1.87 0.67
CA GLY A 74 -22.37 1.30 -0.66
C GLY A 74 -21.11 0.42 -0.72
N LEU A 75 -20.17 0.61 0.20
CA LEU A 75 -18.92 -0.14 0.27
C LEU A 75 -19.03 -1.39 1.17
N LEU A 76 -19.77 -1.28 2.27
CA LEU A 76 -19.86 -2.32 3.30
C LEU A 76 -20.36 -3.68 2.76
N PRO A 77 -21.35 -3.76 1.86
CA PRO A 77 -21.76 -5.05 1.28
C PRO A 77 -20.65 -5.74 0.49
N GLU A 78 -19.77 -4.99 -0.18
CA GLU A 78 -18.62 -5.54 -0.89
C GLU A 78 -17.55 -6.06 0.07
N ILE A 79 -17.31 -5.32 1.16
CA ILE A 79 -16.42 -5.77 2.25
C ILE A 79 -16.98 -7.05 2.89
N ALA A 80 -18.27 -7.10 3.17
CA ALA A 80 -18.93 -8.23 3.82
C ALA A 80 -18.80 -9.53 3.01
N LYS A 81 -18.87 -9.47 1.66
CA LYS A 81 -18.62 -10.64 0.79
C LYS A 81 -17.22 -11.25 0.96
N LEU A 82 -16.25 -10.48 1.44
CA LEU A 82 -14.87 -10.92 1.65
C LEU A 82 -14.53 -11.17 3.12
N CYS A 83 -15.40 -10.77 4.05
CA CYS A 83 -15.18 -10.79 5.50
C CYS A 83 -15.80 -12.05 6.10
N PHE A 84 -14.98 -13.07 6.39
CA PHE A 84 -15.44 -14.34 6.97
C PHE A 84 -15.14 -14.49 8.46
N MET A 85 -14.63 -13.43 9.07
CA MET A 85 -14.54 -13.22 10.52
C MET A 85 -15.66 -12.26 10.95
N PRO A 86 -16.03 -12.21 12.24
CA PRO A 86 -16.96 -11.21 12.76
C PRO A 86 -16.52 -9.79 12.38
N LEU A 87 -17.47 -8.98 11.91
CA LEU A 87 -17.25 -7.62 11.41
C LEU A 87 -17.93 -6.58 12.30
N ALA A 88 -17.13 -5.81 13.04
CA ALA A 88 -17.58 -4.66 13.80
C ALA A 88 -17.39 -3.37 12.98
N VAL A 89 -18.45 -2.59 12.78
CA VAL A 89 -18.42 -1.38 11.96
C VAL A 89 -18.75 -0.15 12.79
N GLY A 90 -17.91 0.88 12.72
CA GLY A 90 -18.10 2.18 13.36
C GLY A 90 -17.94 3.35 12.41
N GLY A 91 -18.22 4.55 12.92
CA GLY A 91 -18.18 5.80 12.16
C GLY A 91 -19.57 6.23 11.69
N GLY A 92 -19.98 7.45 12.05
CA GLY A 92 -21.23 8.07 11.59
C GLY A 92 -22.54 7.44 12.09
N ILE A 93 -22.53 6.66 13.18
CA ILE A 93 -23.75 6.10 13.80
C ILE A 93 -24.36 7.16 14.72
N ARG A 94 -25.58 7.61 14.40
CA ARG A 94 -26.30 8.67 15.14
C ARG A 94 -27.61 8.20 15.78
N ASP A 95 -28.16 7.09 15.32
CA ASP A 95 -29.44 6.56 15.77
C ASP A 95 -29.55 5.05 15.49
N ILE A 96 -30.68 4.47 15.88
CA ILE A 96 -31.01 3.04 15.70
C ILE A 96 -31.12 2.66 14.21
N GLU A 97 -31.56 3.58 13.36
CA GLU A 97 -31.73 3.29 11.94
C GLU A 97 -30.37 3.18 11.24
N ALA A 98 -29.43 4.06 11.56
CA ALA A 98 -28.05 3.97 11.11
C ALA A 98 -27.39 2.63 11.49
N MET A 99 -27.73 2.07 12.66
CA MET A 99 -27.29 0.72 13.04
C MET A 99 -27.98 -0.36 12.19
N ARG A 100 -29.30 -0.26 11.99
CA ARG A 100 -30.08 -1.18 11.17
C ARG A 100 -29.53 -1.28 9.74
N GLU A 101 -29.19 -0.15 9.13
CA GLU A 101 -28.58 -0.08 7.80
C GLU A 101 -27.24 -0.83 7.74
N ARG A 102 -26.38 -0.68 8.77
CA ARG A 102 -25.08 -1.36 8.85
C ARG A 102 -25.23 -2.87 9.02
N PHE A 103 -26.16 -3.31 9.88
CA PHE A 103 -26.47 -4.73 10.01
C PHE A 103 -27.03 -5.32 8.71
N ALA A 104 -27.94 -4.61 8.03
CA ALA A 104 -28.48 -5.03 6.75
C ALA A 104 -27.40 -5.11 5.64
N ALA A 105 -26.36 -4.29 5.74
CA ALA A 105 -25.22 -4.28 4.83
C ALA A 105 -24.13 -5.33 5.18
N GLY A 106 -24.28 -6.09 6.27
CA GLY A 106 -23.41 -7.21 6.62
C GLY A 106 -22.47 -7.01 7.82
N ALA A 107 -22.67 -5.97 8.63
CA ALA A 107 -22.01 -5.87 9.94
C ALA A 107 -22.60 -6.91 10.93
N ASP A 108 -21.75 -7.45 11.81
CA ASP A 108 -22.19 -8.27 12.96
C ASP A 108 -22.35 -7.43 14.23
N LYS A 109 -21.57 -6.35 14.33
CA LYS A 109 -21.58 -5.42 15.47
C LYS A 109 -21.47 -3.98 15.00
N CYS A 110 -22.03 -3.06 15.79
CA CYS A 110 -21.89 -1.61 15.58
C CYS A 110 -21.03 -0.99 16.68
N VAL A 111 -20.03 -0.20 16.30
CA VAL A 111 -19.12 0.51 17.22
C VAL A 111 -19.55 1.98 17.34
N ILE A 112 -19.96 2.39 18.53
CA ILE A 112 -20.50 3.73 18.84
C ILE A 112 -19.55 4.45 19.80
N ASN A 113 -19.26 5.73 19.54
CA ASN A 113 -18.45 6.58 20.43
C ASN A 113 -19.19 7.89 20.72
N SER A 114 -19.02 8.93 19.88
CA SER A 114 -19.51 10.29 20.19
C SER A 114 -21.00 10.34 20.55
N GLU A 115 -21.83 9.59 19.83
CA GLU A 115 -23.28 9.59 20.06
C GLU A 115 -23.65 8.86 21.36
N ALA A 116 -22.88 7.84 21.77
CA ALA A 116 -23.10 7.18 23.05
C ALA A 116 -22.92 8.17 24.22
N VAL A 117 -21.96 9.09 24.11
CA VAL A 117 -21.75 10.14 25.12
C VAL A 117 -22.84 11.21 25.09
N ARG A 118 -23.23 11.66 23.88
CA ARG A 118 -24.25 12.72 23.73
C ARG A 118 -25.66 12.27 24.09
N ASN A 119 -25.97 11.02 23.75
CA ASN A 119 -27.27 10.41 24.00
C ASN A 119 -27.08 8.97 24.54
N PRO A 120 -26.75 8.80 25.83
CA PRO A 120 -26.53 7.47 26.42
C PRO A 120 -27.73 6.52 26.32
N ALA A 121 -28.95 7.05 26.15
CA ALA A 121 -30.16 6.23 25.96
C ALA A 121 -30.10 5.38 24.67
N LEU A 122 -29.34 5.83 23.65
CA LEU A 122 -29.13 5.09 22.41
C LEU A 122 -28.56 3.68 22.68
N LEU A 123 -27.67 3.53 23.67
CA LEU A 123 -27.10 2.22 24.02
C LEU A 123 -28.19 1.25 24.52
N THR A 124 -29.11 1.75 25.35
CA THR A 124 -30.23 0.94 25.88
C THR A 124 -31.23 0.58 24.81
N GLU A 125 -31.54 1.51 23.91
CA GLU A 125 -32.40 1.26 22.76
C GLU A 125 -31.76 0.23 21.80
N ALA A 126 -30.47 0.38 21.50
CA ALA A 126 -29.72 -0.50 20.63
C ALA A 126 -29.61 -1.92 21.22
N SER A 127 -29.31 -2.03 22.51
CA SER A 127 -29.23 -3.30 23.21
C SER A 127 -30.58 -4.04 23.20
N ARG A 128 -31.70 -3.32 23.36
CA ARG A 128 -33.04 -3.90 23.27
C ARG A 128 -33.40 -4.34 21.85
N ALA A 129 -32.98 -3.58 20.84
CA ALA A 129 -33.31 -3.85 19.44
C ALA A 129 -32.48 -4.99 18.82
N PHE A 130 -31.19 -5.08 19.15
CA PHE A 130 -30.23 -5.97 18.47
C PHE A 130 -29.51 -6.96 19.40
N GLY A 131 -29.68 -6.82 20.71
CA GLY A 131 -28.95 -7.57 21.73
C GLY A 131 -27.61 -6.92 22.09
N ALA A 132 -27.21 -7.04 23.36
CA ALA A 132 -25.99 -6.40 23.87
C ALA A 132 -24.73 -6.80 23.09
N GLN A 133 -24.63 -8.06 22.65
CA GLN A 133 -23.49 -8.59 21.90
C GLN A 133 -23.21 -7.86 20.57
N ALA A 134 -24.20 -7.15 20.02
CA ALA A 134 -24.09 -6.38 18.78
C ALA A 134 -23.73 -4.90 19.02
N VAL A 135 -23.69 -4.44 20.28
CA VAL A 135 -23.44 -3.05 20.68
C VAL A 135 -22.06 -2.93 21.30
N VAL A 136 -21.12 -2.35 20.56
CA VAL A 136 -19.74 -2.10 21.01
C VAL A 136 -19.59 -0.61 21.28
N VAL A 137 -19.05 -0.24 22.44
CA VAL A 137 -18.73 1.17 22.74
C VAL A 137 -17.23 1.39 22.59
N SER A 138 -16.85 2.35 21.74
CA SER A 138 -15.47 2.84 21.69
C SER A 138 -15.31 4.00 22.67
N ILE A 139 -14.34 3.86 23.58
CA ILE A 139 -13.96 4.86 24.57
C ILE A 139 -12.54 5.32 24.22
N ASP A 140 -12.45 6.49 23.58
CA ASP A 140 -11.16 7.15 23.34
C ASP A 140 -10.77 7.93 24.59
N VAL A 141 -9.58 7.66 25.14
CA VAL A 141 -9.10 8.26 26.38
C VAL A 141 -7.82 9.04 26.11
N LEU A 142 -7.81 10.30 26.53
CA LEU A 142 -6.60 11.13 26.53
C LEU A 142 -6.04 11.22 27.95
N ARG A 143 -4.73 10.99 28.09
CA ARG A 143 -3.98 11.35 29.28
C ARG A 143 -3.45 12.78 29.15
N HIS A 144 -3.94 13.67 30.01
CA HIS A 144 -3.44 15.03 30.11
C HIS A 144 -2.06 15.08 30.76
N ARG A 145 -1.36 16.21 30.61
CA ARG A 145 -0.01 16.41 31.16
C ARG A 145 0.05 16.32 32.68
N ASP A 146 -1.05 16.62 33.37
CA ASP A 146 -1.21 16.51 34.82
C ASP A 146 -1.55 15.08 35.28
N GLY A 147 -1.62 14.12 34.34
CA GLY A 147 -1.96 12.72 34.60
C GLY A 147 -3.45 12.41 34.59
N ARG A 148 -4.32 13.42 34.51
CA ARG A 148 -5.78 13.23 34.44
C ARG A 148 -6.16 12.48 33.17
N LEU A 149 -7.04 11.50 33.32
CA LEU A 149 -7.64 10.76 32.22
C LEU A 149 -8.99 11.37 31.87
N GLU A 150 -9.27 11.53 30.59
CA GLU A 150 -10.53 12.12 30.13
C GLU A 150 -11.02 11.42 28.86
N VAL A 151 -12.32 11.12 28.82
CA VAL A 151 -12.97 10.58 27.62
C VAL A 151 -13.05 11.67 26.55
N MET A 152 -12.69 11.31 25.33
CA MET A 152 -12.69 12.18 24.16
C MET A 152 -13.72 11.69 23.15
N ILE A 153 -14.36 12.63 22.45
CA ILE A 153 -15.27 12.34 21.34
C ILE A 153 -14.84 13.12 20.09
N ASP A 154 -15.56 12.90 18.98
CA ASP A 154 -15.32 13.52 17.67
C ASP A 154 -13.91 13.25 17.14
N GLY A 155 -13.49 11.98 17.18
CA GLY A 155 -12.15 11.58 16.76
C GLY A 155 -11.08 12.30 17.59
N GLY A 156 -11.21 12.25 18.90
CA GLY A 156 -10.21 12.78 19.84
C GLY A 156 -10.18 14.31 19.99
N ARG A 157 -11.07 15.06 19.34
CA ARG A 157 -11.03 16.54 19.31
C ARG A 157 -11.76 17.21 20.46
N THR A 158 -12.81 16.59 20.98
CA THR A 158 -13.70 17.21 21.97
C THR A 158 -13.54 16.54 23.32
N PRO A 159 -13.01 17.23 24.35
CA PRO A 159 -12.99 16.72 25.72
C PRO A 159 -14.40 16.72 26.32
N THR A 160 -14.74 15.71 27.11
CA THR A 160 -16.09 15.52 27.65
C THR A 160 -16.23 15.83 29.14
N GLY A 161 -15.11 15.93 29.86
CA GLY A 161 -15.06 15.97 31.32
C GLY A 161 -15.31 14.62 32.00
N LEU A 162 -15.62 13.55 31.26
CA LEU A 162 -15.95 12.25 31.83
C LEU A 162 -14.71 11.44 32.22
N ASP A 163 -14.78 10.81 33.39
CA ASP A 163 -13.82 9.80 33.83
C ASP A 163 -14.03 8.48 33.06
N PRO A 164 -12.98 7.87 32.50
CA PRO A 164 -13.12 6.65 31.70
C PRO A 164 -13.71 5.44 32.45
N LEU A 165 -13.44 5.29 33.76
CA LEU A 165 -13.95 4.15 34.54
C LEU A 165 -15.44 4.35 34.85
N ALA A 166 -15.83 5.56 35.24
CA ALA A 166 -17.24 5.90 35.44
C ALA A 166 -18.03 5.70 34.14
N TRP A 167 -17.49 6.17 33.02
CA TRP A 167 -18.13 6.04 31.71
C TRP A 167 -18.23 4.57 31.24
N ALA A 168 -17.18 3.77 31.43
CA ALA A 168 -17.21 2.34 31.12
C ALA A 168 -18.32 1.58 31.87
N ARG A 169 -18.47 1.86 33.18
CA ARG A 169 -19.55 1.29 34.00
C ARG A 169 -20.94 1.73 33.55
N GLU A 170 -21.09 3.00 33.18
CA GLU A 170 -22.35 3.49 32.64
C GLU A 170 -22.68 2.78 31.32
N CYS A 171 -21.71 2.66 30.41
CA CYS A 171 -21.90 1.95 29.14
C CYS A 171 -22.37 0.51 29.34
N GLU A 172 -21.76 -0.23 30.27
CA GLU A 172 -22.19 -1.58 30.65
C GLU A 172 -23.63 -1.58 31.20
N GLN A 173 -23.96 -0.69 32.15
CA GLN A 173 -25.31 -0.58 32.72
C GLN A 173 -26.38 -0.25 31.67
N ARG A 174 -26.00 0.48 30.62
CA ARG A 174 -26.88 0.87 29.52
C ARG A 174 -27.06 -0.24 28.49
N GLY A 175 -26.30 -1.34 28.57
CA GLY A 175 -26.46 -2.52 27.71
C GLY A 175 -25.40 -2.69 26.62
N ALA A 176 -24.24 -2.00 26.73
CA ALA A 176 -23.09 -2.33 25.88
C ALA A 176 -22.65 -3.77 26.13
N GLY A 177 -22.35 -4.54 25.07
CA GLY A 177 -21.85 -5.90 25.20
C GLY A 177 -20.33 -6.02 25.16
N GLU A 178 -19.63 -4.97 24.73
CA GLU A 178 -18.16 -4.95 24.61
C GLU A 178 -17.65 -3.51 24.53
N ILE A 179 -16.43 -3.27 25.03
CA ILE A 179 -15.76 -1.96 25.01
C ILE A 179 -14.49 -2.04 24.17
N VAL A 180 -14.31 -1.12 23.23
CA VAL A 180 -13.01 -0.82 22.59
C VAL A 180 -12.38 0.36 23.32
N LEU A 181 -11.33 0.10 24.07
CA LEU A 181 -10.64 1.12 24.88
C LEU A 181 -9.39 1.58 24.14
N ASN A 182 -9.38 2.83 23.68
CA ASN A 182 -8.30 3.36 22.86
C ASN A 182 -7.57 4.51 23.55
N SER A 183 -6.25 4.37 23.76
CA SER A 183 -5.42 5.46 24.29
C SER A 183 -5.00 6.40 23.15
N VAL A 184 -5.52 7.62 23.18
CA VAL A 184 -5.31 8.63 22.12
C VAL A 184 -3.84 9.06 22.05
N ASP A 185 -3.19 9.24 23.20
CA ASP A 185 -1.80 9.66 23.31
C ASP A 185 -0.78 8.58 22.90
N ARG A 186 -1.23 7.33 22.77
CA ARG A 186 -0.41 6.20 22.29
C ARG A 186 -0.78 5.75 20.88
N ASP A 187 -1.89 6.20 20.30
CA ASP A 187 -2.34 5.80 18.97
C ASP A 187 -1.30 6.12 17.89
N GLY A 188 -0.82 5.08 17.21
CA GLY A 188 0.23 5.19 16.20
C GLY A 188 1.62 5.59 16.72
N ALA A 189 1.85 5.66 18.04
CA ALA A 189 3.14 6.03 18.63
C ALA A 189 4.15 4.88 18.72
N GLY A 190 3.67 3.63 18.76
CA GLY A 190 4.53 2.44 18.82
C GLY A 190 5.26 2.24 20.16
N THR A 191 4.68 2.72 21.26
CA THR A 191 5.26 2.71 22.62
C THR A 191 4.63 1.66 23.56
N GLY A 192 3.91 0.68 23.02
CA GLY A 192 3.10 -0.30 23.76
C GLY A 192 1.77 0.27 24.27
N TYR A 193 0.82 -0.62 24.63
CA TYR A 193 -0.48 -0.24 25.19
C TYR A 193 -0.37 0.51 26.53
N ASP A 194 -1.38 1.31 26.89
CA ASP A 194 -1.53 1.83 28.26
C ASP A 194 -2.07 0.73 29.18
N LEU A 195 -1.17 -0.13 29.68
CA LEU A 195 -1.52 -1.28 30.51
C LEU A 195 -2.26 -0.89 31.79
N ALA A 196 -1.91 0.25 32.40
CA ALA A 196 -2.56 0.73 33.62
C ALA A 196 -4.01 1.13 33.36
N LEU A 197 -4.26 1.87 32.27
CA LEU A 197 -5.61 2.22 31.84
C LEU A 197 -6.43 0.95 31.50
N VAL A 198 -5.86 0.03 30.73
CA VAL A 198 -6.52 -1.23 30.34
C VAL A 198 -6.89 -2.04 31.57
N GLN A 199 -5.97 -2.20 32.52
CA GLN A 199 -6.22 -2.91 33.78
C GLN A 199 -7.30 -2.25 34.63
N ALA A 200 -7.27 -0.92 34.75
CA ALA A 200 -8.25 -0.17 35.54
C ALA A 200 -9.67 -0.30 34.97
N VAL A 201 -9.83 -0.27 33.64
CA VAL A 201 -11.14 -0.44 33.00
C VAL A 201 -11.60 -1.90 33.06
N THR A 202 -10.74 -2.88 32.76
CA THR A 202 -11.10 -4.32 32.77
C THR A 202 -11.54 -4.81 34.15
N THR A 203 -10.99 -4.25 35.24
CA THR A 203 -11.45 -4.56 36.61
C THR A 203 -12.72 -3.81 37.02
N SER A 204 -13.12 -2.78 36.26
CA SER A 204 -14.28 -1.96 36.60
C SER A 204 -15.61 -2.43 36.00
N VAL A 205 -15.56 -3.31 35.00
CA VAL A 205 -16.72 -3.84 34.25
C VAL A 205 -16.63 -5.37 34.12
N SER A 206 -17.75 -6.03 33.83
CA SER A 206 -17.82 -7.48 33.59
C SER A 206 -17.83 -7.87 32.11
N ILE A 207 -18.21 -6.94 31.22
CA ILE A 207 -18.18 -7.14 29.77
C ILE A 207 -16.75 -7.15 29.18
N PRO A 208 -16.52 -7.80 28.04
CA PRO A 208 -15.22 -7.81 27.37
C PRO A 208 -14.68 -6.41 27.06
N VAL A 209 -13.38 -6.21 27.33
CA VAL A 209 -12.63 -5.02 26.93
C VAL A 209 -11.57 -5.39 25.89
N ILE A 210 -11.54 -4.64 24.80
CA ILE A 210 -10.56 -4.71 23.71
C ILE A 210 -9.54 -3.58 23.92
N ALA A 211 -8.29 -3.92 24.17
CA ALA A 211 -7.22 -2.93 24.29
C ALA A 211 -6.80 -2.39 22.91
N CYS A 212 -6.73 -1.07 22.73
CA CYS A 212 -6.36 -0.41 21.48
C CYS A 212 -5.41 0.78 21.74
N GLY A 213 -4.53 1.07 20.77
CA GLY A 213 -3.61 2.20 20.79
C GLY A 213 -2.25 1.88 21.45
N GLY A 214 -1.16 1.99 20.68
CA GLY A 214 0.22 1.92 21.21
C GLY A 214 1.13 0.85 20.63
N VAL A 215 0.63 -0.17 19.93
CA VAL A 215 1.46 -1.29 19.45
C VAL A 215 2.57 -0.84 18.50
N GLY A 216 3.82 -1.14 18.84
CA GLY A 216 5.01 -0.96 18.01
C GLY A 216 5.67 -2.28 17.61
N THR A 217 5.57 -3.31 18.45
CA THR A 217 6.11 -4.65 18.21
C THR A 217 5.08 -5.74 18.50
N TYR A 218 5.29 -6.96 17.97
CA TYR A 218 4.41 -8.09 18.28
C TYR A 218 4.44 -8.49 19.77
N ALA A 219 5.51 -8.16 20.50
CA ALA A 219 5.60 -8.46 21.93
C ALA A 219 4.62 -7.61 22.76
N ASP A 220 4.23 -6.43 22.26
CA ASP A 220 3.34 -5.51 23.00
C ASP A 220 1.92 -6.09 23.21
N PHE A 221 1.51 -7.08 22.41
CA PHE A 221 0.21 -7.73 22.57
C PHE A 221 0.10 -8.56 23.85
N VAL A 222 1.20 -9.16 24.31
CA VAL A 222 1.18 -10.15 25.40
C VAL A 222 0.78 -9.51 26.74
N PRO A 223 1.40 -8.39 27.19
CA PRO A 223 1.04 -7.78 28.47
C PRO A 223 -0.42 -7.30 28.53
N ALA A 224 -0.97 -6.78 27.43
CA ALA A 224 -2.37 -6.35 27.40
C ALA A 224 -3.34 -7.52 27.65
N LEU A 225 -3.03 -8.70 27.11
CA LEU A 225 -3.89 -9.89 27.18
C LEU A 225 -3.74 -10.67 28.49
N ASN A 226 -2.50 -10.84 28.97
CA ASN A 226 -2.18 -11.65 30.14
C ASN A 226 -2.14 -10.87 31.44
N GLU A 227 -1.60 -9.64 31.44
CA GLU A 227 -1.37 -8.86 32.66
C GLU A 227 -2.50 -7.85 32.90
N ALA A 228 -2.89 -7.10 31.88
CA ALA A 228 -3.90 -6.04 31.99
C ALA A 228 -5.35 -6.55 31.87
N GLY A 229 -5.56 -7.85 31.67
CA GLY A 229 -6.88 -8.50 31.70
C GLY A 229 -7.73 -8.35 30.43
N ALA A 230 -7.26 -7.69 29.38
CA ALA A 230 -8.05 -7.44 28.17
C ALA A 230 -8.53 -8.74 27.51
N SER A 231 -9.80 -8.82 27.12
CA SER A 231 -10.38 -9.98 26.43
C SER A 231 -9.90 -10.11 24.99
N ALA A 232 -9.48 -9.00 24.39
CA ALA A 232 -8.83 -8.95 23.09
C ALA A 232 -7.84 -7.78 23.02
N ALA A 233 -6.94 -7.85 22.06
CA ALA A 233 -6.01 -6.77 21.75
C ALA A 233 -6.17 -6.37 20.28
N ALA A 234 -6.33 -5.08 20.03
CA ALA A 234 -6.56 -4.52 18.72
C ALA A 234 -5.41 -3.60 18.27
N ALA A 235 -5.13 -3.59 16.98
CA ALA A 235 -4.12 -2.71 16.38
C ALA A 235 -4.43 -2.43 14.90
N ALA A 236 -4.04 -1.25 14.41
CA ALA A 236 -4.22 -0.85 13.02
C ALA A 236 -2.91 -0.92 12.22
N ASN A 237 -2.00 0.02 12.49
CA ASN A 237 -0.81 0.30 11.67
C ASN A 237 0.09 -0.93 11.45
N ILE A 238 0.41 -1.67 12.52
CA ILE A 238 1.35 -2.81 12.45
C ILE A 238 0.92 -3.90 11.46
N PHE A 239 -0.38 -4.12 11.27
CA PHE A 239 -0.88 -5.14 10.33
C PHE A 239 -0.84 -4.71 8.87
N ASN A 240 -0.62 -3.42 8.62
CA ASN A 240 -0.51 -2.85 7.28
C ASN A 240 0.95 -2.77 6.78
N PHE A 241 1.93 -2.82 7.67
CA PHE A 241 3.33 -2.53 7.32
C PHE A 241 4.16 -3.77 6.99
N TYR A 242 3.78 -4.94 7.50
CA TYR A 242 4.60 -6.14 7.41
C TYR A 242 3.91 -7.28 6.66
N GLU A 243 4.69 -8.15 6.00
CA GLU A 243 4.17 -9.37 5.41
C GLU A 243 3.78 -10.37 6.51
N LEU A 244 2.63 -11.05 6.38
CA LEU A 244 2.09 -11.97 7.39
C LEU A 244 2.04 -11.41 8.83
N ALA A 245 1.85 -10.09 8.98
CA ALA A 245 1.91 -9.41 10.26
C ALA A 245 0.96 -9.99 11.32
N TYR A 246 -0.28 -10.30 10.94
CA TYR A 246 -1.25 -10.89 11.87
C TYR A 246 -0.86 -12.32 12.29
N PRO A 247 -0.55 -13.25 11.35
CA PRO A 247 -0.01 -14.56 11.70
C PRO A 247 1.20 -14.51 12.65
N HIS A 248 2.18 -13.62 12.40
CA HIS A 248 3.36 -13.50 13.26
C HIS A 248 3.03 -12.91 14.65
N ALA A 249 2.15 -11.93 14.72
CA ALA A 249 1.66 -11.40 16.00
C ALA A 249 0.93 -12.49 16.81
N LYS A 250 0.06 -13.25 16.16
CA LYS A 250 -0.69 -14.34 16.79
C LYS A 250 0.23 -15.48 17.25
N LYS A 251 1.23 -15.85 16.44
CA LYS A 251 2.28 -16.80 16.82
C LYS A 251 3.02 -16.33 18.08
N THR A 252 3.42 -15.05 18.11
CA THR A 252 4.09 -14.44 19.27
C THR A 252 3.27 -14.57 20.55
N CYS A 253 1.96 -14.29 20.48
CA CYS A 253 1.07 -14.47 21.63
C CYS A 253 0.95 -15.94 22.07
N ILE A 254 0.80 -16.88 21.13
CA ILE A 254 0.67 -18.31 21.43
C ILE A 254 1.96 -18.85 22.05
N ASP A 255 3.12 -18.51 21.50
CA ASP A 255 4.43 -18.91 22.02
C ASP A 255 4.66 -18.37 23.45
N ALA A 256 4.09 -17.20 23.76
CA ALA A 256 4.09 -16.61 25.10
C ALA A 256 3.00 -17.16 26.05
N GLY A 257 2.27 -18.21 25.64
CA GLY A 257 1.29 -18.91 26.47
C GLY A 257 -0.11 -18.26 26.50
N VAL A 258 -0.41 -17.31 25.62
CA VAL A 258 -1.77 -16.74 25.52
C VAL A 258 -2.71 -17.77 24.90
N ALA A 259 -3.79 -18.12 25.59
CA ALA A 259 -4.80 -19.07 25.09
C ALA A 259 -5.64 -18.47 23.94
N MET A 260 -5.25 -18.77 22.70
CA MET A 260 -5.85 -18.28 21.44
C MET A 260 -6.19 -19.42 20.48
N ARG A 261 -6.97 -19.12 19.44
CA ARG A 261 -7.13 -20.01 18.28
C ARG A 261 -5.76 -20.21 17.60
N PRO A 262 -5.48 -21.35 16.98
CA PRO A 262 -4.21 -21.56 16.27
C PRO A 262 -4.07 -20.61 15.07
N VAL A 263 -2.83 -20.41 14.62
CA VAL A 263 -2.53 -19.70 13.36
C VAL A 263 -3.00 -20.57 12.19
N GLN A 264 -3.67 -19.96 11.22
CA GLN A 264 -4.09 -20.58 9.96
C GLN A 264 -3.89 -19.59 8.82
N LEU A 265 -3.39 -20.06 7.67
CA LEU A 265 -2.96 -19.23 6.54
C LEU A 265 -3.76 -19.49 5.25
N ALA A 266 -4.92 -20.12 5.39
CA ALA A 266 -5.88 -20.29 4.32
C ALA A 266 -7.30 -20.35 4.91
N ASN A 267 -8.28 -19.86 4.16
CA ASN A 267 -9.68 -20.12 4.47
C ASN A 267 -10.27 -21.11 3.46
N LYS A 268 -11.41 -21.71 3.82
CA LYS A 268 -12.11 -22.72 3.01
C LYS A 268 -13.04 -22.14 1.94
N TRP A 269 -13.26 -20.83 1.95
CA TRP A 269 -14.27 -20.15 1.14
C TRP A 269 -13.70 -19.58 -0.15
N PHE A 270 -12.44 -19.13 -0.12
CA PHE A 270 -11.72 -18.63 -1.28
C PHE A 270 -10.20 -18.80 -1.12
N THR A 271 -9.49 -18.71 -2.24
CA THR A 271 -8.01 -18.72 -2.27
C THR A 271 -7.44 -17.31 -2.16
N ARG A 272 -6.14 -17.20 -1.86
CA ARG A 272 -5.43 -15.91 -1.78
C ARG A 272 -5.45 -15.10 -3.06
N GLU A 273 -5.22 -15.75 -4.20
CA GLU A 273 -5.34 -15.13 -5.51
C GLU A 273 -6.82 -14.85 -5.84
N PRO A 274 -7.18 -13.69 -6.40
CA PRO A 274 -8.55 -13.41 -6.83
C PRO A 274 -9.03 -14.45 -7.85
N GLN A 275 -10.31 -14.81 -7.80
CA GLN A 275 -10.92 -15.67 -8.82
C GLN A 275 -11.60 -14.78 -9.86
N TYR A 276 -11.35 -15.07 -11.13
CA TYR A 276 -11.87 -14.29 -12.26
C TYR A 276 -12.79 -15.18 -13.10
N ASP A 277 -14.00 -14.68 -13.39
CA ASP A 277 -14.86 -15.30 -14.38
C ASP A 277 -14.42 -14.84 -15.77
N PHE A 278 -13.85 -15.75 -16.55
CA PHE A 278 -13.29 -15.43 -17.86
C PHE A 278 -14.32 -14.80 -18.81
N GLN A 279 -15.58 -15.23 -18.81
CA GLN A 279 -16.59 -14.69 -19.73
C GLN A 279 -16.98 -13.27 -19.33
N ILE A 280 -17.12 -13.00 -18.03
CA ILE A 280 -17.40 -11.65 -17.52
C ILE A 280 -16.24 -10.70 -17.84
N GLU A 281 -15.00 -11.11 -17.55
CA GLU A 281 -13.83 -10.26 -17.79
C GLU A 281 -13.57 -10.03 -19.28
N LYS A 282 -13.78 -11.05 -20.12
CA LYS A 282 -13.73 -10.92 -21.58
C LYS A 282 -14.77 -9.91 -22.08
N ALA A 283 -16.01 -9.98 -21.60
CA ALA A 283 -17.07 -9.04 -22.00
C ALA A 283 -16.73 -7.58 -21.60
N LYS A 284 -16.15 -7.37 -20.41
CA LYS A 284 -15.68 -6.04 -19.97
C LYS A 284 -14.60 -5.48 -20.91
N LEU A 285 -13.64 -6.33 -21.28
CA LEU A 285 -12.57 -5.94 -22.21
C LEU A 285 -13.14 -5.60 -23.60
N GLU A 286 -14.01 -6.45 -24.14
CA GLU A 286 -14.67 -6.22 -25.44
C GLU A 286 -15.49 -4.93 -25.46
N MET A 287 -16.18 -4.61 -24.36
CA MET A 287 -16.91 -3.36 -24.20
C MET A 287 -15.99 -2.14 -24.26
N ARG A 288 -14.84 -2.15 -23.55
CA ARG A 288 -13.86 -1.06 -23.66
C ARG A 288 -13.30 -0.94 -25.07
N MET A 289 -12.98 -2.05 -25.73
CA MET A 289 -12.50 -2.03 -27.12
C MET A 289 -13.57 -1.51 -28.09
N SER A 290 -14.85 -1.77 -27.80
CA SER A 290 -15.97 -1.16 -28.53
C SER A 290 -16.02 0.35 -28.34
N HIS A 291 -15.91 0.82 -27.09
CA HIS A 291 -15.88 2.25 -26.77
C HIS A 291 -14.71 2.97 -27.45
N ALA A 292 -13.51 2.39 -27.42
CA ALA A 292 -12.34 2.91 -28.12
C ALA A 292 -12.62 3.10 -29.63
N ARG A 293 -13.16 2.07 -30.31
CA ARG A 293 -13.48 2.14 -31.75
C ARG A 293 -14.57 3.16 -32.09
N GLN A 294 -15.48 3.42 -31.17
CA GLN A 294 -16.60 4.35 -31.36
C GLN A 294 -16.30 5.77 -30.87
N GLY A 295 -15.13 6.02 -30.26
CA GLY A 295 -14.80 7.32 -29.66
C GLY A 295 -15.64 7.66 -28.42
N LEU A 296 -16.14 6.65 -27.71
CA LEU A 296 -16.99 6.83 -26.52
C LEU A 296 -16.12 6.87 -25.26
N PHE A 297 -15.74 8.07 -24.83
CA PHE A 297 -14.83 8.27 -23.69
C PHE A 297 -15.57 8.82 -22.47
N ALA A 298 -15.39 8.17 -21.32
CA ALA A 298 -16.02 8.61 -20.06
C ALA A 298 -15.64 10.05 -19.69
N ALA A 299 -14.36 10.42 -19.83
CA ALA A 299 -13.87 11.77 -19.57
C ALA A 299 -14.48 12.86 -20.46
N ALA A 300 -14.93 12.52 -21.67
CA ALA A 300 -15.58 13.46 -22.58
C ALA A 300 -17.05 13.73 -22.19
N GLN A 301 -17.66 12.83 -21.43
CA GLN A 301 -19.09 12.88 -21.11
C GLN A 301 -19.37 13.24 -19.64
N ASP A 302 -18.34 13.28 -18.80
CA ASP A 302 -18.50 13.50 -17.37
C ASP A 302 -18.83 14.97 -17.05
N PRO A 303 -20.00 15.25 -16.46
CA PRO A 303 -20.46 16.61 -16.18
C PRO A 303 -19.91 17.16 -14.85
N ARG A 304 -19.16 16.37 -14.08
CA ARG A 304 -18.71 16.76 -12.74
C ARG A 304 -17.73 17.93 -12.81
N GLU A 305 -17.81 18.80 -11.82
CA GLU A 305 -16.82 19.85 -11.59
C GLU A 305 -15.46 19.22 -11.26
N ARG A 306 -14.43 19.59 -12.02
CA ARG A 306 -13.07 19.05 -11.90
C ARG A 306 -12.25 19.93 -10.96
N LYS A 307 -12.03 19.49 -9.72
CA LYS A 307 -11.21 20.21 -8.73
C LYS A 307 -9.82 19.59 -8.65
N MET A 308 -8.83 20.28 -9.19
CA MET A 308 -7.42 19.92 -9.07
C MET A 308 -6.70 20.89 -8.12
N ARG A 309 -5.85 20.37 -7.25
CA ARG A 309 -4.94 21.14 -6.40
C ARG A 309 -3.52 20.62 -6.60
N TRP A 310 -2.53 21.48 -6.44
CA TRP A 310 -1.11 21.09 -6.49
C TRP A 310 -0.44 21.37 -5.15
N CYS A 311 0.61 20.61 -4.87
CA CYS A 311 1.42 20.83 -3.69
C CYS A 311 2.07 22.22 -3.78
N THR A 312 2.12 22.94 -2.66
CA THR A 312 2.75 24.26 -2.58
C THR A 312 4.27 24.22 -2.64
N GLN A 313 4.89 23.06 -2.41
CA GLN A 313 6.36 22.87 -2.48
C GLN A 313 6.80 22.15 -3.76
N CYS A 314 6.34 20.91 -3.99
CA CYS A 314 6.67 20.12 -5.20
C CYS A 314 5.56 20.19 -6.27
N LEU A 315 5.68 19.42 -7.36
CA LEU A 315 4.78 19.54 -8.51
C LEU A 315 3.57 18.59 -8.48
N TYR A 316 3.42 17.78 -7.42
CA TYR A 316 2.39 16.74 -7.43
C TYR A 316 0.95 17.28 -7.36
N PRO A 317 0.05 16.76 -8.22
CA PRO A 317 -1.38 17.03 -8.17
C PRO A 317 -2.12 16.19 -7.12
N SER A 318 -3.30 16.67 -6.70
CA SER A 318 -4.19 16.00 -5.75
C SER A 318 -4.80 14.72 -6.31
N LEU A 319 -4.87 14.61 -7.63
CA LEU A 319 -5.19 13.39 -8.36
C LEU A 319 -3.89 12.81 -8.92
N SER A 320 -3.35 11.83 -8.23
CA SER A 320 -2.11 11.16 -8.62
C SER A 320 -2.28 9.64 -8.58
N ALA A 321 -1.29 8.92 -9.12
CA ALA A 321 -1.37 7.47 -9.32
C ALA A 321 -1.44 6.70 -7.99
N THR A 322 -1.02 7.34 -6.91
CA THR A 322 -1.19 6.88 -5.54
C THR A 322 -1.87 8.00 -4.77
N PRO A 323 -3.01 7.74 -4.11
CA PRO A 323 -3.70 8.74 -3.30
C PRO A 323 -2.77 9.43 -2.31
N MET A 324 -2.81 10.77 -2.30
CA MET A 324 -2.06 11.60 -1.36
C MET A 324 -2.97 12.49 -0.54
N GLU A 325 -2.53 12.83 0.66
CA GLU A 325 -3.18 13.82 1.51
C GLU A 325 -2.37 15.13 1.51
N TYR A 326 -3.07 16.22 1.83
CA TYR A 326 -2.52 17.57 1.91
C TYR A 326 -2.85 18.13 3.28
N ASP A 327 -1.90 18.85 3.87
CA ASP A 327 -2.19 19.62 5.07
C ASP A 327 -3.00 20.90 4.76
N ALA A 328 -3.36 21.64 5.79
CA ALA A 328 -4.11 22.90 5.65
C ALA A 328 -3.36 24.00 4.87
N LYS A 329 -2.04 23.87 4.68
CA LYS A 329 -1.20 24.79 3.90
C LYS A 329 -0.98 24.32 2.46
N GLY A 330 -1.61 23.22 2.05
CA GLY A 330 -1.45 22.64 0.72
C GLY A 330 -0.14 21.88 0.52
N LEU A 331 0.55 21.47 1.59
CA LEU A 331 1.74 20.64 1.51
C LEU A 331 1.36 19.15 1.45
N CYS A 332 1.77 18.45 0.40
CA CYS A 332 1.47 17.03 0.25
C CYS A 332 2.29 16.15 1.21
N THR A 333 1.75 14.98 1.56
CA THR A 333 2.40 13.96 2.39
C THR A 333 3.80 13.57 1.88
N GLY A 334 4.02 13.53 0.57
CA GLY A 334 5.34 13.24 0.00
C GLY A 334 6.41 14.29 0.37
N CYS A 335 6.06 15.58 0.42
CA CYS A 335 7.01 16.61 0.87
C CYS A 335 7.24 16.56 2.38
N GLN A 336 6.19 16.26 3.16
CA GLN A 336 6.32 16.08 4.60
C GLN A 336 7.29 14.94 4.94
N MET A 337 7.20 13.81 4.20
CA MET A 337 8.11 12.68 4.41
C MET A 337 9.54 12.96 3.94
N ALA A 338 9.71 13.72 2.85
CA ALA A 338 11.03 14.17 2.42
C ALA A 338 11.69 15.09 3.46
N GLN A 339 10.92 15.99 4.09
CA GLN A 339 11.40 16.82 5.19
C GLN A 339 11.82 15.94 6.39
N MET A 340 10.97 15.00 6.81
CA MET A 340 11.29 14.06 7.90
C MET A 340 12.60 13.30 7.65
N LYS A 341 12.80 12.80 6.42
CA LYS A 341 14.02 12.10 6.03
C LYS A 341 15.26 12.99 6.07
N THR A 342 15.11 14.28 5.75
CA THR A 342 16.17 15.29 5.83
C THR A 342 16.53 15.64 7.28
N ASP A 343 15.53 15.63 8.17
CA ASP A 343 15.71 15.92 9.60
C ASP A 343 16.41 14.77 10.36
N PHE A 344 16.56 13.60 9.76
CA PHE A 344 17.29 12.48 10.36
C PHE A 344 18.79 12.78 10.49
N GLY A 345 19.22 13.01 11.73
CA GLY A 345 20.64 13.14 12.07
C GLY A 345 21.41 11.82 11.98
N ALA A 346 22.74 11.91 12.13
CA ALA A 346 23.64 10.75 12.02
C ALA A 346 23.32 9.63 13.03
N SER A 347 22.87 9.97 14.24
CA SER A 347 22.49 8.99 15.27
C SER A 347 21.29 8.14 14.85
N GLU A 348 20.32 8.72 14.14
CA GLU A 348 19.14 8.00 13.66
C GLU A 348 19.53 7.04 12.52
N TRP A 349 20.38 7.48 11.59
CA TRP A 349 20.91 6.58 10.55
C TRP A 349 21.78 5.46 11.14
N GLN A 350 22.52 5.72 12.21
CA GLN A 350 23.26 4.68 12.93
C GLN A 350 22.32 3.66 13.60
N ARG A 351 21.23 4.12 14.24
CA ARG A 351 20.20 3.26 14.82
C ARG A 351 19.59 2.37 13.74
N ARG A 352 19.19 2.95 12.61
CA ARG A 352 18.65 2.25 11.44
C ARG A 352 19.63 1.22 10.86
N GLY A 353 20.90 1.58 10.72
CA GLY A 353 21.95 0.65 10.30
C GLY A 353 22.15 -0.51 11.27
N THR A 354 21.95 -0.29 12.58
CA THR A 354 21.99 -1.37 13.59
C THR A 354 20.83 -2.34 13.41
N ILE A 355 19.61 -1.83 13.16
CA ILE A 355 18.43 -2.66 12.86
C ILE A 355 18.68 -3.51 11.61
N LEU A 356 19.20 -2.90 10.55
CA LEU A 356 19.53 -3.60 9.31
C LEU A 356 20.50 -4.76 9.53
N ARG A 357 21.60 -4.53 10.27
CA ARG A 357 22.56 -5.59 10.60
C ARG A 357 21.91 -6.72 11.39
N GLY A 358 21.00 -6.41 12.32
CA GLY A 358 20.24 -7.42 13.05
C GLY A 358 19.38 -8.30 12.13
N ILE A 359 18.73 -7.72 11.12
CA ILE A 359 17.94 -8.46 10.12
C ILE A 359 18.82 -9.41 9.32
N PHE A 360 19.97 -8.91 8.82
CA PHE A 360 20.88 -9.75 8.05
C PHE A 360 21.51 -10.87 8.90
N GLU A 361 21.85 -10.60 10.15
CA GLU A 361 22.41 -11.62 11.04
C GLU A 361 21.42 -12.76 11.30
N GLN A 362 20.12 -12.45 11.41
CA GLN A 362 19.06 -13.46 11.51
C GLN A 362 18.90 -14.29 10.23
N ALA A 363 19.15 -13.69 9.06
CA ALA A 363 18.98 -14.35 7.76
C ALA A 363 20.20 -15.18 7.32
N ARG A 364 21.39 -14.83 7.83
CA ARG A 364 22.70 -15.34 7.42
C ARG A 364 22.75 -16.87 7.38
N SER A 365 23.41 -17.41 6.35
CA SER A 365 23.71 -18.85 6.30
C SER A 365 24.91 -19.15 7.19
N SER A 366 24.68 -19.75 8.37
CA SER A 366 25.75 -20.11 9.30
C SER A 366 26.63 -21.27 8.81
N ASP A 367 26.07 -22.15 7.98
CA ASP A 367 26.69 -23.36 7.42
C ASP A 367 27.18 -23.17 5.96
N GLY A 368 26.94 -22.00 5.36
CA GLY A 368 27.26 -21.71 3.96
C GLY A 368 26.48 -22.53 2.92
N THR A 369 25.36 -23.17 3.29
CA THR A 369 24.56 -24.00 2.36
C THR A 369 23.68 -23.19 1.42
N ARG A 370 23.48 -21.90 1.69
CA ARG A 370 22.70 -20.97 0.87
C ARG A 370 23.31 -19.56 0.89
N HIS A 371 22.84 -18.70 -0.01
CA HIS A 371 23.12 -17.26 0.04
C HIS A 371 22.45 -16.60 1.25
N ASP A 372 23.01 -15.47 1.69
CA ASP A 372 22.51 -14.75 2.87
C ASP A 372 21.22 -13.97 2.56
N CYS A 373 21.07 -13.51 1.32
CA CYS A 373 19.88 -12.83 0.84
C CYS A 373 19.74 -12.93 -0.68
N VAL A 374 18.54 -12.66 -1.18
CA VAL A 374 18.30 -12.37 -2.60
C VAL A 374 18.25 -10.85 -2.80
N ILE A 375 18.83 -10.34 -3.89
CA ILE A 375 18.63 -8.95 -4.33
C ILE A 375 17.94 -8.96 -5.69
N GLY A 376 16.77 -8.32 -5.78
CA GLY A 376 16.12 -8.06 -7.05
C GLY A 376 16.89 -6.98 -7.82
N VAL A 377 17.44 -7.32 -8.98
CA VAL A 377 18.25 -6.40 -9.78
C VAL A 377 17.78 -6.29 -11.21
N SER A 378 17.93 -5.10 -11.79
CA SER A 378 17.66 -4.82 -13.20
C SER A 378 18.88 -4.30 -13.95
N GLY A 379 20.04 -4.16 -13.30
CA GLY A 379 21.21 -3.49 -13.90
C GLY A 379 21.16 -1.96 -13.80
N GLY A 380 20.09 -1.38 -13.25
CA GLY A 380 20.02 0.04 -12.98
C GLY A 380 20.96 0.50 -11.84
N LYS A 381 21.19 1.81 -11.75
CA LYS A 381 22.02 2.45 -10.70
C LYS A 381 21.68 1.99 -9.27
N ASP A 382 20.39 1.82 -9.00
CA ASP A 382 19.90 1.44 -7.67
C ASP A 382 20.18 -0.03 -7.37
N SER A 383 20.24 -0.89 -8.39
CA SER A 383 20.72 -2.27 -8.25
C SER A 383 22.21 -2.30 -7.90
N TYR A 384 23.04 -1.48 -8.57
CA TYR A 384 24.46 -1.35 -8.24
C TYR A 384 24.67 -0.86 -6.80
N PHE A 385 23.92 0.14 -6.35
CA PHE A 385 24.01 0.63 -4.97
C PHE A 385 23.61 -0.44 -3.95
N GLN A 386 22.49 -1.14 -4.16
CA GLN A 386 22.05 -2.23 -3.29
C GLN A 386 23.12 -3.32 -3.17
N THR A 387 23.62 -3.80 -4.31
CA THR A 387 24.63 -4.86 -4.33
C THR A 387 25.93 -4.39 -3.68
N HIS A 388 26.40 -3.18 -3.97
CA HIS A 388 27.55 -2.58 -3.29
C HIS A 388 27.36 -2.56 -1.78
N TYR A 389 26.23 -2.05 -1.30
CA TYR A 389 26.01 -1.90 0.13
C TYR A 389 25.94 -3.25 0.84
N VAL A 390 25.21 -4.21 0.29
CA VAL A 390 25.07 -5.54 0.90
C VAL A 390 26.38 -6.33 0.86
N LYS A 391 27.04 -6.38 -0.30
CA LYS A 391 28.25 -7.19 -0.50
C LYS A 391 29.50 -6.53 0.08
N ASN A 392 29.75 -5.27 -0.24
CA ASN A 392 31.02 -4.61 0.05
C ASN A 392 31.00 -3.80 1.35
N VAL A 393 29.85 -3.25 1.76
CA VAL A 393 29.73 -2.49 3.02
C VAL A 393 29.31 -3.37 4.19
N LEU A 394 28.33 -4.25 4.00
CA LEU A 394 27.86 -5.14 5.06
C LEU A 394 28.59 -6.48 5.10
N GLY A 395 29.14 -6.96 3.97
CA GLY A 395 29.92 -8.19 3.90
C GLY A 395 29.10 -9.48 3.76
N TYR A 396 27.85 -9.39 3.31
CA TYR A 396 26.99 -10.56 3.08
C TYR A 396 27.09 -11.07 1.63
N LYS A 397 26.68 -12.32 1.40
CA LYS A 397 26.73 -12.99 0.08
C LYS A 397 25.34 -12.98 -0.56
N PRO A 398 25.03 -12.03 -1.48
CA PRO A 398 23.75 -12.00 -2.15
C PRO A 398 23.68 -12.96 -3.34
N LEU A 399 22.47 -13.45 -3.63
CA LEU A 399 22.07 -13.99 -4.93
C LEU A 399 21.34 -12.91 -5.71
N LEU A 400 21.85 -12.53 -6.89
CA LEU A 400 21.17 -11.58 -7.75
C LEU A 400 20.06 -12.27 -8.55
N VAL A 401 18.90 -11.64 -8.66
CA VAL A 401 17.76 -12.18 -9.40
C VAL A 401 17.17 -11.11 -10.32
N THR A 402 17.06 -11.41 -11.61
CA THR A 402 16.50 -10.51 -12.62
C THR A 402 15.35 -11.16 -13.38
N TYR A 403 14.23 -10.43 -13.45
CA TYR A 403 13.23 -10.66 -14.47
C TYR A 403 13.57 -9.84 -15.72
N TYR A 404 13.70 -10.49 -16.86
CA TYR A 404 14.16 -9.87 -18.10
C TYR A 404 12.99 -9.64 -19.07
N GLY A 405 12.49 -8.40 -19.13
CA GLY A 405 11.30 -8.02 -19.90
C GLY A 405 11.48 -7.84 -21.41
N ASN A 406 12.68 -8.06 -21.96
CA ASN A 406 13.01 -7.87 -23.40
C ASN A 406 12.86 -6.41 -23.91
N ASN A 407 13.02 -5.43 -23.02
CA ASN A 407 12.92 -3.99 -23.34
C ASN A 407 14.18 -3.19 -23.00
N TYR A 408 15.30 -3.85 -22.68
CA TYR A 408 16.52 -3.17 -22.23
C TYR A 408 17.07 -2.21 -23.31
N THR A 409 17.52 -1.04 -22.87
CA THR A 409 18.41 -0.20 -23.69
C THR A 409 19.77 -0.89 -23.86
N PRO A 410 20.58 -0.54 -24.87
CA PRO A 410 21.94 -1.09 -25.01
C PRO A 410 22.78 -0.92 -23.75
N GLU A 411 22.73 0.26 -23.12
CA GLU A 411 23.42 0.57 -21.88
C GLU A 411 22.85 -0.23 -20.70
N GLY A 412 21.52 -0.35 -20.61
CA GLY A 412 20.86 -1.18 -19.61
C GLY A 412 21.29 -2.66 -19.70
N GLU A 413 21.34 -3.22 -20.91
CA GLU A 413 21.79 -4.59 -21.16
C GLU A 413 23.26 -4.77 -20.76
N TYR A 414 24.11 -3.82 -21.13
CA TYR A 414 25.53 -3.79 -20.77
C TYR A 414 25.70 -3.77 -19.24
N ASN A 415 25.01 -2.84 -18.57
CA ASN A 415 25.07 -2.69 -17.12
C ASN A 415 24.58 -3.95 -16.40
N LEU A 416 23.49 -4.59 -16.85
CA LEU A 416 22.97 -5.82 -16.26
C LEU A 416 24.00 -6.96 -16.33
N ARG A 417 24.56 -7.21 -17.52
CA ARG A 417 25.47 -8.34 -17.75
C ARG A 417 26.75 -8.27 -16.93
N ARG A 418 27.22 -7.06 -16.63
CA ARG A 418 28.45 -6.82 -15.86
C ARG A 418 28.30 -6.99 -14.35
N MET A 419 27.07 -6.95 -13.82
CA MET A 419 26.87 -6.95 -12.37
C MET A 419 27.50 -8.17 -11.68
N ALA A 420 27.29 -9.37 -12.21
CA ALA A 420 27.83 -10.60 -11.64
C ALA A 420 29.37 -10.58 -11.58
N GLU A 421 30.00 -10.12 -12.66
CA GLU A 421 31.47 -10.05 -12.78
C GLU A 421 32.05 -8.97 -11.86
N VAL A 422 31.43 -7.78 -11.82
CA VAL A 422 31.93 -6.64 -11.05
C VAL A 422 31.81 -6.85 -9.53
N PHE A 423 30.75 -7.53 -9.09
CA PHE A 423 30.52 -7.77 -7.66
C PHE A 423 31.02 -9.13 -7.18
N ASP A 424 31.45 -10.01 -8.10
CA ASP A 424 31.83 -11.41 -7.80
C ASP A 424 30.73 -12.14 -7.02
N VAL A 425 29.55 -12.25 -7.66
CA VAL A 425 28.33 -12.84 -7.10
C VAL A 425 27.55 -13.64 -8.13
N ASP A 426 26.76 -14.60 -7.66
CA ASP A 426 25.87 -15.39 -8.50
C ASP A 426 24.67 -14.57 -8.98
N HIS A 427 24.19 -14.86 -10.21
CA HIS A 427 23.09 -14.14 -10.84
C HIS A 427 22.17 -15.08 -11.62
N ILE A 428 20.89 -15.13 -11.23
CA ILE A 428 19.83 -15.80 -11.97
C ILE A 428 19.07 -14.77 -12.80
N ILE A 429 19.03 -14.99 -14.12
CA ILE A 429 18.25 -14.17 -15.06
C ILE A 429 17.16 -15.04 -15.68
N TYR A 430 15.90 -14.69 -15.42
CA TYR A 430 14.75 -15.35 -16.04
C TYR A 430 14.28 -14.56 -17.26
N LYS A 431 14.28 -15.19 -18.43
CA LYS A 431 13.86 -14.62 -19.72
C LYS A 431 12.58 -15.32 -20.20
N PRO A 432 11.38 -14.73 -20.02
CA PRO A 432 10.17 -15.26 -20.65
C PRO A 432 10.29 -15.22 -22.18
N SER A 433 9.51 -16.06 -22.87
CA SER A 433 9.52 -16.07 -24.33
C SER A 433 8.99 -14.75 -24.89
N VAL A 434 9.64 -14.24 -25.95
CA VAL A 434 9.23 -12.97 -26.60
C VAL A 434 7.78 -13.01 -27.07
N THR A 435 7.31 -14.17 -27.55
CA THR A 435 5.91 -14.36 -27.94
C THR A 435 4.95 -14.12 -26.78
N LEU A 436 5.23 -14.70 -25.60
CA LEU A 436 4.42 -14.46 -24.41
C LEU A 436 4.47 -12.99 -23.99
N LEU A 437 5.66 -12.38 -23.99
CA LEU A 437 5.83 -10.97 -23.63
C LEU A 437 4.99 -10.05 -24.52
N LYS A 438 4.98 -10.28 -25.84
CA LYS A 438 4.14 -9.50 -26.77
C LYS A 438 2.64 -9.60 -26.46
N LYS A 439 2.15 -10.80 -26.13
CA LYS A 439 0.75 -11.01 -25.71
C LYS A 439 0.45 -10.24 -24.42
N LEU A 440 1.29 -10.38 -23.41
CA LEU A 440 1.12 -9.68 -22.14
C LEU A 440 1.23 -8.16 -22.26
N ASN A 441 2.07 -7.64 -23.16
CA ASN A 441 2.15 -6.20 -23.45
C ASN A 441 0.83 -5.67 -24.00
N ARG A 442 0.25 -6.33 -25.02
CA ARG A 442 -1.04 -5.93 -25.60
C ARG A 442 -2.16 -6.01 -24.57
N LEU A 443 -2.24 -7.12 -23.84
CA LEU A 443 -3.27 -7.33 -22.83
C LEU A 443 -3.16 -6.31 -21.70
N GLY A 444 -1.96 -6.10 -21.13
CA GLY A 444 -1.74 -5.10 -20.09
C GLY A 444 -2.18 -3.70 -20.53
N PHE A 445 -1.86 -3.32 -21.77
CA PHE A 445 -2.32 -2.05 -22.34
C PHE A 445 -3.85 -1.98 -22.46
N GLN A 446 -4.50 -3.00 -23.01
CA GLN A 446 -5.95 -3.01 -23.23
C GLN A 446 -6.76 -3.10 -21.92
N ILE A 447 -6.30 -3.89 -20.95
CA ILE A 447 -6.98 -4.19 -19.69
C ILE A 447 -6.84 -3.04 -18.69
N MET A 448 -5.68 -2.41 -18.64
CA MET A 448 -5.40 -1.46 -17.56
C MET A 448 -4.54 -0.28 -18.00
N GLY A 449 -4.31 -0.06 -19.29
CA GLY A 449 -3.54 1.06 -19.79
C GLY A 449 -2.09 1.03 -19.31
N ASP A 450 -1.55 -0.17 -19.12
CA ASP A 450 -0.18 -0.42 -18.67
C ASP A 450 0.42 -1.55 -19.51
N MET A 451 1.14 -1.17 -20.55
CA MET A 451 1.76 -2.13 -21.45
C MET A 451 2.92 -2.90 -20.81
N ASN A 452 3.43 -2.50 -19.63
CA ASN A 452 4.54 -3.17 -18.96
C ASN A 452 4.10 -3.97 -17.72
N TRP A 453 2.82 -4.33 -17.61
CA TRP A 453 2.30 -5.12 -16.48
C TRP A 453 3.13 -6.37 -16.19
N HIS A 454 3.62 -7.07 -17.22
CA HIS A 454 4.47 -8.24 -17.05
C HIS A 454 5.83 -7.89 -16.42
N GLY A 455 6.42 -6.74 -16.76
CA GLY A 455 7.65 -6.24 -16.16
C GLY A 455 7.47 -6.00 -14.68
N HIS A 456 6.43 -5.23 -14.34
CA HIS A 456 6.05 -4.92 -12.96
C HIS A 456 5.84 -6.19 -12.13
N MET A 457 4.97 -7.09 -12.61
CA MET A 457 4.63 -8.32 -11.89
C MET A 457 5.78 -9.32 -11.86
N GLY A 458 6.57 -9.41 -12.92
CA GLY A 458 7.75 -10.28 -13.00
C GLY A 458 8.81 -9.88 -11.99
N ILE A 459 9.20 -8.60 -11.99
CA ILE A 459 10.17 -8.04 -11.04
C ILE A 459 9.65 -8.19 -9.61
N ALA A 460 8.37 -7.90 -9.37
CA ALA A 460 7.74 -7.99 -8.05
C ALA A 460 7.55 -9.42 -7.50
N THR A 461 7.65 -10.45 -8.36
CA THR A 461 7.42 -11.86 -7.98
C THR A 461 8.70 -12.66 -7.87
N LEU A 462 9.56 -12.55 -8.89
CA LEU A 462 10.62 -13.51 -9.13
C LEU A 462 11.65 -13.55 -7.98
N PRO A 463 12.13 -12.43 -7.40
CA PRO A 463 13.05 -12.46 -6.26
C PRO A 463 12.48 -13.21 -5.05
N MET A 464 11.21 -12.97 -4.72
CA MET A 464 10.52 -13.66 -3.61
C MET A 464 10.34 -15.15 -3.90
N LYS A 465 10.01 -15.50 -5.16
CA LYS A 465 9.88 -16.88 -5.60
C LYS A 465 11.20 -17.65 -5.53
N ILE A 466 12.28 -17.07 -6.05
CA ILE A 466 13.61 -17.67 -6.01
C ILE A 466 14.09 -17.80 -4.56
N ALA A 467 13.86 -16.80 -3.71
CA ALA A 467 14.18 -16.89 -2.29
C ALA A 467 13.48 -18.08 -1.61
N ALA A 468 12.17 -18.26 -1.85
CA ALA A 468 11.41 -19.39 -1.31
C ALA A 468 11.90 -20.76 -1.85
N LEU A 469 12.24 -20.83 -3.15
CA LEU A 469 12.75 -22.05 -3.79
C LEU A 469 14.13 -22.45 -3.24
N HIS A 470 15.01 -21.47 -3.02
CA HIS A 470 16.36 -21.68 -2.50
C HIS A 470 16.46 -21.61 -0.97
N LYS A 471 15.32 -21.49 -0.27
CA LYS A 471 15.26 -21.40 1.21
C LYS A 471 16.08 -20.25 1.79
N ILE A 472 16.12 -19.12 1.09
CA ILE A 472 16.78 -17.89 1.52
C ILE A 472 15.71 -17.01 2.20
N PRO A 473 15.83 -16.66 3.51
CA PRO A 473 14.76 -16.00 4.27
C PRO A 473 14.72 -14.48 4.12
N LEU A 474 15.55 -13.89 3.25
CA LEU A 474 15.64 -12.44 3.09
C LEU A 474 15.75 -12.04 1.62
N VAL A 475 14.88 -11.11 1.22
CA VAL A 475 14.94 -10.41 -0.07
C VAL A 475 15.16 -8.93 0.19
N VAL A 476 16.08 -8.32 -0.54
CA VAL A 476 16.40 -6.90 -0.44
C VAL A 476 15.93 -6.19 -1.70
N TRP A 477 15.15 -5.13 -1.49
CA TRP A 477 14.70 -4.18 -2.49
C TRP A 477 15.36 -2.82 -2.23
N GLY A 478 15.31 -1.95 -3.23
CA GLY A 478 15.92 -0.63 -3.17
C GLY A 478 15.07 0.36 -2.40
N GLU A 479 14.46 1.28 -3.13
CA GLU A 479 13.49 2.24 -2.62
C GLU A 479 12.08 1.61 -2.60
N HIS A 480 11.26 1.92 -1.59
CA HIS A 480 9.82 1.60 -1.65
C HIS A 480 9.10 2.40 -2.77
N GLY A 481 9.67 3.53 -3.18
CA GLY A 481 9.11 4.41 -4.21
C GLY A 481 7.96 5.26 -3.67
N TYR A 482 6.84 4.66 -3.28
CA TYR A 482 5.65 5.40 -2.81
C TYR A 482 5.84 6.11 -1.45
N ALA A 483 6.66 5.57 -0.55
CA ALA A 483 7.02 6.29 0.67
C ALA A 483 7.73 7.62 0.35
N ASP A 484 8.70 7.62 -0.56
CA ASP A 484 9.46 8.80 -0.96
C ASP A 484 8.71 9.71 -1.95
N LEU A 485 7.93 9.16 -2.88
CA LEU A 485 7.22 9.93 -3.91
C LEU A 485 5.99 10.63 -3.34
N CYS A 486 5.08 9.86 -2.75
CA CYS A 486 3.75 10.31 -2.37
C CYS A 486 3.52 10.35 -0.85
N GLY A 487 4.47 9.84 -0.04
CA GLY A 487 4.32 9.80 1.41
C GLY A 487 3.19 8.88 1.85
N GLN A 488 3.07 7.73 1.19
CA GLN A 488 2.08 6.70 1.54
C GLN A 488 2.25 6.20 2.98
N PHE A 489 3.50 6.15 3.45
CA PHE A 489 3.89 5.71 4.79
C PHE A 489 4.79 6.73 5.46
N SER A 490 4.89 6.67 6.78
CA SER A 490 5.91 7.39 7.53
C SER A 490 7.28 6.75 7.34
N MET A 491 8.33 7.56 7.33
CA MET A 491 9.73 7.06 7.30
C MET A 491 10.09 6.24 8.56
N ASN A 492 9.26 6.30 9.61
CA ASN A 492 9.40 5.53 10.84
C ASN A 492 8.59 4.22 10.85
N ASP A 493 7.83 3.92 9.79
CA ASP A 493 6.98 2.71 9.77
C ASP A 493 7.74 1.44 9.39
N PHE A 494 8.94 1.56 8.81
CA PHE A 494 9.78 0.44 8.36
C PHE A 494 9.05 -0.59 7.49
N VAL A 495 8.14 -0.13 6.64
CA VAL A 495 7.31 -0.98 5.78
C VAL A 495 8.14 -2.03 5.03
N GLU A 496 7.65 -3.26 5.01
CA GLU A 496 8.23 -4.39 4.30
C GLU A 496 7.51 -4.62 2.96
N TRP A 497 8.19 -5.31 2.07
CA TRP A 497 7.60 -5.81 0.84
C TRP A 497 6.47 -6.80 1.18
N SER A 498 5.31 -6.65 0.53
CA SER A 498 4.15 -7.52 0.76
C SER A 498 3.47 -7.97 -0.53
N TYR A 499 2.77 -9.11 -0.47
CA TYR A 499 1.86 -9.57 -1.51
C TYR A 499 0.82 -8.51 -1.84
N ARG A 500 0.33 -7.80 -0.82
CA ARG A 500 -0.60 -6.68 -1.00
C ARG A 500 0.02 -5.57 -1.84
N ASN A 501 1.24 -5.14 -1.51
CA ASN A 501 1.93 -4.11 -2.29
C ASN A 501 2.12 -4.54 -3.75
N ARG A 502 2.53 -5.79 -3.98
CA ARG A 502 2.63 -6.39 -5.31
C ARG A 502 1.29 -6.34 -6.06
N LEU A 503 0.20 -6.84 -5.46
CA LEU A 503 -1.10 -6.89 -6.12
C LEU A 503 -1.67 -5.49 -6.39
N GLU A 504 -1.65 -4.60 -5.39
CA GLU A 504 -2.25 -3.26 -5.49
C GLU A 504 -1.50 -2.34 -6.45
N HIS A 505 -0.17 -2.30 -6.36
CA HIS A 505 0.63 -1.30 -7.06
C HIS A 505 1.25 -1.84 -8.35
N PHE A 506 1.92 -2.99 -8.29
CA PHE A 506 2.58 -3.59 -9.46
C PHE A 506 1.56 -4.30 -10.37
N GLY A 507 0.54 -4.94 -9.79
CA GLY A 507 -0.49 -5.66 -10.52
C GLY A 507 -1.73 -4.81 -10.86
N ARG A 508 -1.89 -3.62 -10.27
CA ARG A 508 -3.11 -2.78 -10.37
C ARG A 508 -4.40 -3.52 -9.98
N GLY A 509 -4.31 -4.48 -9.06
CA GLY A 509 -5.41 -5.38 -8.66
C GLY A 509 -5.62 -6.58 -9.58
N TYR A 510 -4.83 -6.73 -10.64
CA TYR A 510 -4.85 -7.88 -11.54
C TYR A 510 -3.74 -8.87 -11.17
N GLU A 511 -4.13 -10.13 -11.01
CA GLU A 511 -3.21 -11.22 -10.70
C GLU A 511 -2.92 -12.08 -11.94
N TRP A 512 -1.87 -12.91 -11.88
CA TRP A 512 -1.41 -13.75 -13.00
C TRP A 512 -2.52 -14.59 -13.66
N ASN A 513 -3.48 -15.07 -12.87
CA ASN A 513 -4.57 -15.90 -13.36
C ASN A 513 -5.65 -15.11 -14.12
N TYR A 514 -5.63 -13.77 -14.07
CA TYR A 514 -6.47 -12.93 -14.92
C TYR A 514 -6.14 -13.14 -16.41
N MET A 515 -4.85 -13.29 -16.73
CA MET A 515 -4.37 -13.36 -18.10
C MET A 515 -4.66 -14.72 -18.77
N VAL A 516 -4.99 -15.74 -17.98
CA VAL A 516 -5.21 -17.11 -18.47
C VAL A 516 -6.47 -17.16 -19.33
N GLY A 517 -6.36 -17.76 -20.51
CA GLY A 517 -7.43 -17.86 -21.51
C GLY A 517 -7.46 -16.72 -22.53
N PHE A 518 -6.83 -15.58 -22.24
CA PHE A 518 -6.65 -14.51 -23.22
C PHE A 518 -5.48 -14.83 -24.15
N GLU A 519 -5.66 -14.64 -25.47
CA GLU A 519 -4.64 -14.91 -26.48
C GLU A 519 -3.96 -16.28 -26.33
N ASP A 520 -4.71 -17.32 -25.95
CA ASP A 520 -4.22 -18.69 -25.68
C ASP A 520 -3.15 -18.81 -24.59
N ILE A 521 -3.08 -17.83 -23.67
CA ILE A 521 -2.18 -17.89 -22.50
C ILE A 521 -2.68 -18.97 -21.54
N THR A 522 -1.78 -19.87 -21.15
CA THR A 522 -2.07 -20.97 -20.24
C THR A 522 -1.57 -20.66 -18.82
N ALA A 523 -2.03 -21.42 -17.83
CA ALA A 523 -1.49 -21.33 -16.47
C ALA A 523 0.01 -21.68 -16.40
N ALA A 524 0.50 -22.55 -17.32
CA ALA A 524 1.91 -22.91 -17.39
C ALA A 524 2.79 -21.73 -17.84
N ASP A 525 2.30 -20.90 -18.77
CA ASP A 525 2.98 -19.67 -19.20
C ASP A 525 3.15 -18.67 -18.05
N MET A 526 2.23 -18.72 -17.08
CA MET A 526 2.15 -17.76 -15.98
C MET A 526 2.90 -18.17 -14.71
N VAL A 527 3.54 -19.35 -14.68
CA VAL A 527 4.32 -19.84 -13.53
C VAL A 527 5.31 -18.82 -12.97
N PRO A 528 6.06 -18.03 -13.76
CA PRO A 528 7.02 -17.05 -13.23
C PRO A 528 6.37 -15.94 -12.41
N TYR A 529 5.09 -15.67 -12.63
CA TYR A 529 4.31 -14.63 -11.97
C TYR A 529 3.52 -15.17 -10.77
N GLN A 530 3.56 -16.47 -10.49
CA GLN A 530 2.96 -17.07 -9.29
C GLN A 530 3.82 -16.80 -8.06
N TYR A 531 3.30 -15.99 -7.14
CA TYR A 531 3.94 -15.61 -5.89
C TYR A 531 3.96 -16.77 -4.87
N PRO A 532 4.99 -16.90 -4.01
CA PRO A 532 5.01 -17.91 -2.95
C PRO A 532 3.74 -17.87 -2.10
N SER A 533 3.24 -19.02 -1.66
CA SER A 533 2.09 -19.12 -0.78
C SER A 533 2.37 -18.51 0.60
N ASP A 534 1.33 -18.09 1.32
CA ASP A 534 1.48 -17.57 2.68
C ASP A 534 2.13 -18.60 3.61
N GLN A 535 1.87 -19.89 3.40
CA GLN A 535 2.50 -20.97 4.14
C GLN A 535 4.01 -21.05 3.90
N GLU A 536 4.45 -20.99 2.64
CA GLU A 536 5.89 -20.98 2.30
C GLU A 536 6.60 -19.76 2.88
N LEU A 537 5.97 -18.59 2.83
CA LEU A 537 6.50 -17.35 3.41
C LEU A 537 6.63 -17.48 4.94
N PHE A 538 5.60 -18.02 5.60
CA PHE A 538 5.56 -18.18 7.05
C PHE A 538 6.59 -19.18 7.56
N ASP A 539 6.67 -20.36 6.92
CA ASP A 539 7.57 -21.45 7.33
C ASP A 539 9.03 -21.06 7.19
N LEU A 540 9.36 -20.30 6.13
CA LEU A 540 10.70 -19.77 5.91
C LEU A 540 10.98 -18.50 6.72
N ASN A 541 9.96 -17.89 7.32
CA ASN A 541 10.01 -16.51 7.85
C ASN A 541 10.62 -15.55 6.81
N LEU A 542 10.20 -15.70 5.56
CA LEU A 542 10.74 -14.97 4.41
C LEU A 542 10.28 -13.51 4.44
N LYS A 543 11.25 -12.60 4.59
CA LYS A 543 11.02 -11.15 4.61
C LYS A 543 11.54 -10.49 3.36
N GLY A 544 10.82 -9.48 2.88
CA GLY A 544 11.33 -8.54 1.90
C GLY A 544 11.49 -7.17 2.52
N ILE A 545 12.70 -6.61 2.50
CA ILE A 545 12.99 -5.29 3.09
C ILE A 545 13.35 -4.28 2.01
N TYR A 546 13.04 -3.01 2.24
CA TYR A 546 13.55 -1.90 1.42
C TYR A 546 14.80 -1.32 2.09
N LEU A 547 15.93 -1.34 1.38
CA LEU A 547 17.19 -0.83 1.89
C LEU A 547 17.09 0.67 2.22
N SER A 548 16.26 1.43 1.49
CA SER A 548 16.00 2.85 1.73
C SER A 548 15.42 3.18 3.11
N ASN A 549 14.84 2.20 3.82
CA ASN A 549 14.36 2.39 5.19
C ASN A 549 15.52 2.50 6.19
N TYR A 550 16.69 1.99 5.83
CA TYR A 550 17.78 1.77 6.78
C TYR A 550 19.04 2.59 6.49
N VAL A 551 19.18 3.06 5.25
CA VAL A 551 20.35 3.82 4.79
C VAL A 551 19.90 5.07 4.04
N PRO A 552 20.70 6.15 4.06
CA PRO A 552 20.45 7.31 3.21
C PRO A 552 20.35 6.88 1.76
N TRP A 553 19.26 7.29 1.09
CA TRP A 553 18.94 6.86 -0.26
C TRP A 553 18.67 8.07 -1.14
N ASP A 554 19.52 8.27 -2.14
CA ASP A 554 19.41 9.31 -3.16
C ASP A 554 19.81 8.78 -4.54
N GLY A 555 18.91 8.91 -5.52
CA GLY A 555 19.12 8.33 -6.85
C GLY A 555 20.27 8.97 -7.63
N ASN A 556 20.57 10.25 -7.39
CA ASN A 556 21.65 10.95 -8.09
C ASN A 556 23.02 10.52 -7.51
N ALA A 557 23.11 10.43 -6.19
CA ALA A 557 24.28 9.89 -5.48
C ALA A 557 24.53 8.41 -5.84
N ASN A 558 23.47 7.59 -5.90
CA ASN A 558 23.56 6.19 -6.32
C ASN A 558 24.12 6.08 -7.76
N SER A 559 23.65 6.93 -8.68
CA SER A 559 24.16 6.99 -10.06
C SER A 559 25.65 7.29 -10.10
N LYS A 560 26.08 8.29 -9.32
CA LYS A 560 27.47 8.72 -9.26
C LYS A 560 28.36 7.58 -8.73
N LEU A 561 27.97 6.97 -7.62
CA LEU A 561 28.68 5.84 -7.03
C LEU A 561 28.80 4.67 -8.01
N ALA A 562 27.69 4.29 -8.66
CA ALA A 562 27.70 3.21 -9.64
C ALA A 562 28.64 3.49 -10.82
N SER A 563 28.67 4.74 -11.30
CA SER A 563 29.53 5.13 -12.43
C SER A 563 31.00 5.11 -12.03
N GLU A 564 31.34 5.75 -10.90
CA GLU A 564 32.72 5.94 -10.45
C GLU A 564 33.39 4.66 -9.97
N LEU A 565 32.66 3.78 -9.29
CA LEU A 565 33.23 2.55 -8.74
C LEU A 565 33.14 1.36 -9.69
N TYR A 566 32.14 1.33 -10.57
CA TYR A 566 31.75 0.12 -11.29
C TYR A 566 31.63 0.28 -12.80
N GLY A 567 31.84 1.50 -13.32
CA GLY A 567 31.72 1.78 -14.75
C GLY A 567 30.30 1.62 -15.28
N PHE A 568 29.29 1.92 -14.45
CA PHE A 568 27.89 2.02 -14.89
C PHE A 568 27.75 3.10 -15.98
N GLU A 569 27.05 2.77 -17.05
CA GLU A 569 26.79 3.67 -18.18
C GLU A 569 25.37 4.26 -18.11
N ALA A 570 25.27 5.59 -18.15
CA ALA A 570 24.00 6.28 -18.33
C ALA A 570 23.57 6.25 -19.81
N GLY A 571 22.28 6.45 -20.09
CA GLY A 571 21.75 6.40 -21.46
C GLY A 571 22.37 7.46 -22.36
N ASN A 572 22.90 7.06 -23.52
CA ASN A 572 23.52 7.97 -24.49
C ASN A 572 22.50 8.82 -25.27
N THR A 573 21.28 8.32 -25.41
CA THR A 573 20.16 9.05 -26.02
C THR A 573 19.33 9.73 -24.93
N PRO A 574 19.08 11.06 -25.03
CA PRO A 574 18.16 11.74 -24.13
C PRO A 574 16.74 11.18 -24.22
N PHE A 575 16.04 11.08 -23.08
CA PHE A 575 14.61 10.78 -23.07
C PHE A 575 13.80 12.04 -23.38
N GLU A 576 12.65 11.89 -24.07
CA GLU A 576 11.80 13.03 -24.42
C GLU A 576 10.87 13.44 -23.27
N ARG A 577 10.53 12.51 -22.37
CA ARG A 577 9.59 12.74 -21.26
C ARG A 577 10.27 13.01 -19.91
N THR A 578 11.59 13.08 -19.88
CA THR A 578 12.33 13.49 -18.68
C THR A 578 13.77 13.90 -19.02
N TYR A 579 14.36 14.73 -18.18
CA TYR A 579 15.75 15.20 -18.31
C TYR A 579 16.78 14.24 -17.68
N ARG A 580 16.36 13.25 -16.87
CA ARG A 580 17.28 12.30 -16.23
C ARG A 580 17.67 11.18 -17.19
N ARG A 581 18.98 10.90 -17.29
CA ARG A 581 19.54 9.92 -18.25
C ARG A 581 19.93 8.58 -17.64
N ALA A 582 19.94 8.46 -16.32
CA ALA A 582 20.35 7.24 -15.60
C ALA A 582 19.17 6.49 -14.94
N SER A 583 17.93 6.89 -15.22
CA SER A 583 16.73 6.25 -14.68
C SER A 583 16.20 5.19 -15.65
N ASN A 584 15.80 4.03 -15.12
CA ASN A 584 15.02 3.00 -15.83
C ASN A 584 15.62 2.54 -17.18
N LEU A 585 16.93 2.35 -17.25
CA LEU A 585 17.62 1.88 -18.48
C LEU A 585 17.30 0.41 -18.82
N ASP A 586 16.79 -0.33 -17.83
CA ASP A 586 16.32 -1.71 -17.91
C ASP A 586 15.03 -1.89 -18.70
N ASP A 587 14.33 -0.80 -19.01
CA ASP A 587 13.20 -0.79 -19.91
C ASP A 587 13.11 0.54 -20.67
N MET A 588 13.40 0.52 -21.97
CA MET A 588 13.35 1.68 -22.85
C MET A 588 11.98 2.38 -22.87
N HIS A 589 10.92 1.66 -22.51
CA HIS A 589 9.55 2.15 -22.53
C HIS A 589 9.10 2.77 -21.22
N GLU A 590 9.81 2.56 -20.11
CA GLU A 590 9.45 3.13 -18.82
C GLU A 590 9.40 4.65 -18.90
N ASN A 591 10.52 5.31 -19.25
CA ASN A 591 10.58 6.76 -19.46
C ASN A 591 9.91 7.23 -20.78
N GLY A 592 9.23 6.33 -21.49
CA GLY A 592 8.66 6.53 -22.81
C GLY A 592 7.17 6.23 -22.81
N ALA A 593 6.75 5.25 -23.60
CA ALA A 593 5.34 4.92 -23.81
C ALA A 593 4.59 4.54 -22.50
N HIS A 594 5.25 4.03 -21.46
CA HIS A 594 4.61 3.68 -20.18
C HIS A 594 4.26 4.96 -19.40
N ASP A 595 5.21 5.87 -19.26
CA ASP A 595 4.95 7.15 -18.62
C ASP A 595 4.09 8.09 -19.47
N TYR A 596 4.02 7.88 -20.79
CA TYR A 596 3.02 8.55 -21.62
C TYR A 596 1.61 8.18 -21.17
N MET A 597 1.35 6.90 -20.90
CA MET A 597 0.07 6.47 -20.34
C MET A 597 -0.22 7.06 -18.96
N LYS A 598 0.80 7.30 -18.14
CA LYS A 598 0.63 8.04 -16.87
C LYS A 598 0.10 9.46 -17.11
N TYR A 599 0.65 10.18 -18.10
CA TYR A 599 0.14 11.50 -18.48
C TYR A 599 -1.28 11.42 -19.03
N VAL A 600 -1.56 10.51 -19.95
CA VAL A 600 -2.92 10.31 -20.49
C VAL A 600 -3.92 10.05 -19.36
N LYS A 601 -3.59 9.22 -18.37
CA LYS A 601 -4.48 8.92 -17.24
C LYS A 601 -4.68 10.10 -16.31
N PHE A 602 -3.58 10.69 -15.84
CA PHE A 602 -3.60 11.56 -14.65
C PHE A 602 -3.18 13.01 -14.91
N GLY A 603 -2.80 13.36 -16.13
CA GLY A 603 -2.41 14.72 -16.51
C GLY A 603 -1.00 15.16 -16.08
N TYR A 604 -0.20 14.25 -15.52
CA TYR A 604 1.22 14.48 -15.18
C TYR A 604 2.05 13.23 -15.52
N GLY A 605 3.35 13.41 -15.74
CA GLY A 605 4.25 12.35 -16.21
C GLY A 605 5.51 12.18 -15.36
N ARG A 606 6.51 11.53 -15.95
CA ARG A 606 7.80 11.20 -15.31
C ARG A 606 8.60 12.43 -14.94
N CYS A 607 8.53 13.49 -15.76
CA CYS A 607 9.26 14.71 -15.47
C CYS A 607 8.73 15.35 -14.18
N THR A 608 7.42 15.33 -13.96
CA THR A 608 6.83 15.77 -12.69
C THR A 608 7.35 14.97 -11.48
N ASP A 609 7.49 13.64 -11.60
CA ASP A 609 8.06 12.82 -10.51
C ASP A 609 9.51 13.20 -10.22
N HIS A 610 10.35 13.24 -11.26
CA HIS A 610 11.78 13.54 -11.15
C HIS A 610 12.03 14.98 -10.66
N ALA A 611 11.32 15.97 -11.21
CA ALA A 611 11.39 17.36 -10.77
C ALA A 611 10.90 17.52 -9.33
N SER A 612 9.86 16.79 -8.91
CA SER A 612 9.42 16.82 -7.51
C SER A 612 10.49 16.28 -6.56
N LYS A 613 11.21 15.21 -6.92
CA LYS A 613 12.35 14.71 -6.12
C LYS A 613 13.52 15.71 -6.10
N ASP A 614 13.84 16.34 -7.23
CA ASP A 614 14.94 17.30 -7.31
C ASP A 614 14.62 18.64 -6.63
N ILE A 615 13.35 19.06 -6.59
CA ILE A 615 12.91 20.20 -5.77
C ILE A 615 13.07 19.89 -4.28
N ARG A 616 12.65 18.70 -3.84
CA ARG A 616 12.75 18.30 -2.43
C ARG A 616 14.20 18.20 -1.95
N SER A 617 15.12 17.82 -2.82
CA SER A 617 16.56 17.75 -2.52
C SER A 617 17.31 19.07 -2.75
N GLY A 618 16.63 20.12 -3.21
CA GLY A 618 17.24 21.43 -3.48
C GLY A 618 18.08 21.52 -4.74
N VAL A 619 18.02 20.50 -5.62
CA VAL A 619 18.71 20.49 -6.93
C VAL A 619 18.01 21.40 -7.93
N LEU A 620 16.67 21.51 -7.84
CA LEU A 620 15.87 22.39 -8.69
C LEU A 620 15.04 23.37 -7.85
N SER A 621 14.85 24.58 -8.34
CA SER A 621 13.76 25.44 -7.86
C SER A 621 12.41 24.91 -8.38
N ARG A 622 11.32 25.30 -7.70
CA ARG A 622 9.96 24.97 -8.16
C ARG A 622 9.69 25.49 -9.57
N ALA A 623 10.12 26.72 -9.88
CA ALA A 623 9.89 27.35 -11.17
C ALA A 623 10.58 26.59 -12.32
N GLU A 624 11.84 26.17 -12.13
CA GLU A 624 12.56 25.32 -13.09
C GLU A 624 11.85 23.98 -13.27
N GLY A 625 11.40 23.36 -12.17
CA GLY A 625 10.63 22.11 -12.22
C GLY A 625 9.33 22.25 -13.02
N ILE A 626 8.58 23.33 -12.84
CA ILE A 626 7.35 23.61 -13.62
C ILE A 626 7.68 23.72 -15.11
N ALA A 627 8.74 24.47 -15.47
CA ALA A 627 9.16 24.63 -16.86
C ALA A 627 9.50 23.28 -17.51
N LEU A 628 10.26 22.44 -16.81
CA LEU A 628 10.61 21.10 -17.27
C LEU A 628 9.37 20.20 -17.42
N ALA A 629 8.47 20.19 -16.43
CA ALA A 629 7.25 19.38 -16.49
C ALA A 629 6.34 19.78 -17.66
N ARG A 630 6.13 21.10 -17.88
CA ARG A 630 5.35 21.62 -19.02
C ARG A 630 5.97 21.24 -20.37
N HIS A 631 7.30 21.16 -20.44
CA HIS A 631 8.01 20.79 -21.66
C HIS A 631 7.94 19.28 -21.95
N HIS A 632 8.16 18.43 -20.94
CA HIS A 632 8.40 17.00 -21.13
C HIS A 632 7.16 16.11 -20.95
N ASP A 633 6.30 16.37 -19.95
CA ASP A 633 5.18 15.48 -19.63
C ASP A 633 4.13 15.33 -20.76
N PRO A 634 3.82 16.34 -21.60
CA PRO A 634 2.86 16.17 -22.69
C PRO A 634 3.41 15.45 -23.92
N VAL A 635 4.72 15.24 -24.03
CA VAL A 635 5.35 14.71 -25.25
C VAL A 635 4.98 13.25 -25.47
N LYS A 636 4.39 12.93 -26.62
CA LYS A 636 4.23 11.55 -27.09
C LYS A 636 5.60 11.06 -27.60
N PRO A 637 6.21 10.05 -26.97
CA PRO A 637 7.61 9.74 -27.20
C PRO A 637 7.82 8.81 -28.39
N PHE A 638 9.00 8.88 -29.02
CA PHE A 638 9.34 8.12 -30.23
C PHE A 638 9.30 6.60 -30.04
N ASP A 639 9.51 6.12 -28.80
CA ASP A 639 9.56 4.70 -28.48
C ASP A 639 8.16 4.05 -28.55
N VAL A 640 7.08 4.83 -28.56
CA VAL A 640 5.72 4.36 -28.89
C VAL A 640 5.76 3.61 -30.22
N GLN A 641 6.40 4.18 -31.26
CA GLN A 641 6.43 3.53 -32.58
C GLN A 641 7.20 2.19 -32.54
N ARG A 642 8.28 2.10 -31.76
CA ARG A 642 8.98 0.83 -31.54
C ARG A 642 8.06 -0.18 -30.88
N TRP A 643 7.34 0.22 -29.83
CA TRP A 643 6.42 -0.65 -29.12
C TRP A 643 5.28 -1.13 -30.03
N LEU A 644 4.65 -0.23 -30.78
CA LEU A 644 3.61 -0.52 -31.78
C LEU A 644 4.06 -1.57 -32.79
N ASN A 645 5.26 -1.39 -33.36
CA ASN A 645 5.86 -2.38 -34.26
C ASN A 645 6.15 -3.71 -33.57
N TYR A 646 6.61 -3.67 -32.31
CA TYR A 646 6.93 -4.86 -31.53
C TYR A 646 5.68 -5.71 -31.26
N VAL A 647 4.56 -5.08 -30.91
CA VAL A 647 3.31 -5.78 -30.57
C VAL A 647 2.35 -5.97 -31.76
N GLY A 648 2.60 -5.31 -32.90
CA GLY A 648 1.75 -5.37 -34.09
C GLY A 648 0.46 -4.57 -33.94
N MET A 649 0.54 -3.35 -33.39
CA MET A 649 -0.59 -2.43 -33.22
C MET A 649 -0.34 -1.14 -33.99
N ASP A 650 -1.38 -0.55 -34.60
CA ASP A 650 -1.27 0.76 -35.23
C ASP A 650 -1.51 1.90 -34.21
N GLU A 651 -1.00 3.09 -34.54
CA GLU A 651 -1.02 4.24 -33.65
C GLU A 651 -2.45 4.75 -33.36
N THR A 652 -3.35 4.69 -34.35
CA THR A 652 -4.75 5.11 -34.20
C THR A 652 -5.47 4.23 -33.17
N THR A 653 -5.27 2.91 -33.27
CA THR A 653 -5.81 1.95 -32.29
C THR A 653 -5.24 2.21 -30.90
N PHE A 654 -3.94 2.51 -30.79
CA PHE A 654 -3.32 2.85 -29.52
C PHE A 654 -3.93 4.09 -28.89
N ASP A 655 -4.03 5.19 -29.64
CA ASP A 655 -4.58 6.45 -29.11
C ASP A 655 -6.06 6.29 -28.70
N ALA A 656 -6.86 5.58 -29.50
CA ALA A 656 -8.26 5.29 -29.18
C ALA A 656 -8.41 4.48 -27.87
N ILE A 657 -7.55 3.49 -27.63
CA ILE A 657 -7.55 2.73 -26.37
C ILE A 657 -7.05 3.62 -25.22
N ALA A 658 -5.97 4.37 -25.42
CA ALA A 658 -5.39 5.24 -24.41
C ALA A 658 -6.41 6.27 -23.89
N ASP A 659 -7.22 6.84 -24.79
CA ASP A 659 -8.25 7.81 -24.47
C ASP A 659 -9.38 7.24 -23.58
N THR A 660 -9.60 5.91 -23.58
CA THR A 660 -10.54 5.26 -22.65
C THR A 660 -10.08 5.29 -21.19
N PHE A 661 -8.79 5.57 -20.94
CA PHE A 661 -8.20 5.62 -19.59
C PHE A 661 -8.04 7.04 -19.03
N ARG A 662 -8.44 8.08 -19.77
CA ARG A 662 -8.39 9.45 -19.27
C ARG A 662 -9.31 9.58 -18.07
N ASP A 663 -8.76 10.03 -16.95
CA ASP A 663 -9.54 10.23 -15.74
C ASP A 663 -10.52 11.41 -15.94
N PRO A 664 -11.85 11.21 -15.80
CA PRO A 664 -12.84 12.27 -15.97
C PRO A 664 -12.69 13.43 -14.99
N ARG A 665 -12.00 13.23 -13.85
CA ARG A 665 -11.71 14.28 -12.87
C ARG A 665 -10.56 15.19 -13.32
N VAL A 666 -9.77 14.76 -14.30
CA VAL A 666 -8.60 15.49 -14.83
C VAL A 666 -8.92 16.06 -16.21
N TRP A 667 -9.53 15.27 -17.08
CA TRP A 667 -9.67 15.55 -18.50
C TRP A 667 -11.10 15.89 -18.91
N TRP A 668 -11.24 16.78 -19.89
CA TRP A 668 -12.48 17.02 -20.64
C TRP A 668 -12.19 17.18 -22.13
N PHE A 669 -13.24 17.10 -22.95
CA PHE A 669 -13.13 17.21 -24.39
C PHE A 669 -13.79 18.50 -24.89
N ASP A 670 -13.01 19.36 -25.56
CA ASP A 670 -13.47 20.63 -26.15
C ASP A 670 -12.67 20.91 -27.44
N GLY A 671 -13.14 20.34 -28.56
CA GLY A 671 -12.40 20.32 -29.83
C GLY A 671 -11.06 19.57 -29.77
N GLY A 672 -10.80 18.85 -28.67
CA GLY A 672 -9.55 18.21 -28.31
C GLY A 672 -9.47 18.00 -26.79
N TRP A 673 -8.51 17.20 -26.34
CA TRP A 673 -8.32 16.93 -24.92
C TRP A 673 -7.79 18.15 -24.17
N ARG A 674 -8.47 18.52 -23.09
CA ARG A 674 -8.12 19.60 -22.18
C ARG A 674 -7.97 19.07 -20.76
N ARG A 675 -7.11 19.71 -19.97
CA ARG A 675 -6.92 19.45 -18.54
C ARG A 675 -6.58 20.76 -17.83
N HIS A 676 -6.65 20.75 -16.51
CA HIS A 676 -6.08 21.85 -15.74
C HIS A 676 -4.56 21.84 -15.87
N GLU A 677 -3.98 23.00 -16.14
CA GLU A 677 -2.53 23.15 -16.21
C GLU A 677 -1.92 23.23 -14.82
N LEU A 678 -0.65 22.79 -14.71
CA LEU A 678 0.13 22.93 -13.50
C LEU A 678 0.17 24.42 -13.10
N SER A 679 -0.45 24.77 -11.97
CA SER A 679 -0.48 26.14 -11.48
C SER A 679 0.86 26.51 -10.84
N ASP A 680 1.22 27.79 -10.95
CA ASP A 680 2.43 28.34 -10.33
C ASP A 680 2.35 28.28 -8.78
#